data_AF-A0A5C3LZA6-F1
#
_entry.id   AF-A0A5C3LZA6-F1
#
_cell.length_a   1.000
_cell.length_b   1.000
_cell.length_c   1.000
_cell.angle_alpha   90.00
_cell.angle_beta   90.00
_cell.angle_gamma   90.00
#
_symmetry.space_group_name_H-M   'P 1'
#
loop_
_entity.id
_entity.type
_entity.pdbx_description
1 polymer ?
#
loop_
_entity_poly.entity_id
_entity_poly.type
_entity_poly.pdbx_seq_one_letter_code
_entity_poly.pdbx_strand_id
1 'polypeptide(L)'
;MERKDSLGAEKFDEKASNSDRSVEVAESINGGVYDDLREIDMGEDGKERPIVTDIDVATRLISLEDDPTLPAFTFRMWFLGIGLSCFGSVLGQIFYFRPQTVFVSQLFIQIIAYILGRVLEEIVPGPGNPHERLRMTESKFWRFMNPSPFNIKEHVAITIFASTAADSALAISIFAADDLYYGIQPNVGVGIFTLIGSQLMGYGIGGIMRSFLVYPTYIVFPNLLPTVQLFDALHRGKKIFMQKKRVKFFWSVFIGIFVWEWFPEYIAPTLTGISVFCLANQDSPWFTRVFGGAAGNEGLGAFALCLDWNYVGSGGGSMGALFTPLSTQLSLYCGTAICMIAFCACYAMNVWNGQNFPFLSQTLFYENGTRYDQKLILDSNFMLDHAKLAVQGLPWFASSQVLAKIGANMAIGATVMHVLVWYGKDIMEVIRMYRAGESYDPHLAKMKVYNEVPMWWYIAMFVGSFSMAMATIYTGHSGLPWWGLIVGLLISTIFLPFVITVYAITGFSPNIQNLVQMLGAAMIPGSPQANMYFTLYGYNTLDQARGLIRDLKMGQYTKLPPRVTFTVQSLGAVIGGLLNYVIMKTIISSRREILLQVQGTNVWSGQQVQSFNSNAISWGALGNILYAPGGRYAIVPFSILIGLAVPLPFWLVHKKFPKLGADKVVTPILCWTLGYLSVGINSSIFTTFCLAVFSQYYLRRYRPGWFRKYNFLLSAALDGGTQVMVFVFTFAVGGGSGKVYDMPNWALNPKGNPDYCMRLT
;
A
#
# COMPACT_ATOMS: atom_id res chain seq x y z
N MET A 1 -11.42 -9.66 -25.25
CA MET A 1 -12.24 -10.24 -26.32
C MET A 1 -11.78 -11.67 -26.46
N GLU A 2 -12.74 -12.59 -26.43
CA GLU A 2 -12.61 -14.06 -26.28
C GLU A 2 -12.05 -14.55 -24.93
N ARG A 3 -12.96 -14.78 -23.98
CA ARG A 3 -12.94 -16.02 -23.21
C ARG A 3 -13.55 -17.05 -24.16
N LYS A 4 -12.73 -17.73 -24.96
CA LYS A 4 -13.20 -18.84 -25.79
C LYS A 4 -13.65 -19.92 -24.82
N ASP A 5 -14.90 -20.34 -24.96
CA ASP A 5 -15.40 -21.64 -24.56
C ASP A 5 -14.67 -22.71 -25.40
N SER A 6 -13.40 -22.95 -25.09
CA SER A 6 -12.66 -24.10 -25.61
C SER A 6 -12.63 -25.18 -24.54
N LEU A 7 -13.81 -25.69 -24.21
CA LEU A 7 -14.03 -27.07 -23.82
C LEU A 7 -15.45 -27.36 -24.33
N GLY A 8 -15.50 -27.94 -25.52
CA GLY A 8 -16.73 -28.50 -26.05
C GLY A 8 -17.35 -29.43 -25.02
N ALA A 9 -18.68 -29.53 -25.11
CA ALA A 9 -19.47 -30.49 -24.37
C ALA A 9 -18.98 -31.92 -24.64
N GLU A 10 -18.00 -32.37 -23.88
CA GLU A 10 -17.77 -33.78 -23.60
C GLU A 10 -18.03 -33.97 -22.11
N LYS A 11 -19.04 -34.78 -21.81
CA LYS A 11 -19.21 -35.44 -20.53
C LYS A 11 -17.92 -36.21 -20.24
N PHE A 12 -16.97 -35.58 -19.57
CA PHE A 12 -15.80 -36.25 -19.03
C PHE A 12 -16.03 -36.52 -17.55
N ASP A 13 -15.83 -37.79 -17.19
CA ASP A 13 -16.16 -38.41 -15.92
C ASP A 13 -15.95 -37.54 -14.67
N GLU A 14 -17.03 -37.42 -13.92
CA GLU A 14 -17.18 -36.71 -12.65
C GLU A 14 -16.53 -37.47 -11.47
N LYS A 15 -15.40 -38.16 -11.69
CA LYS A 15 -14.80 -39.10 -10.71
C LYS A 15 -13.27 -39.09 -10.56
N ALA A 16 -12.57 -38.07 -11.04
CA ALA A 16 -11.19 -37.81 -10.64
C ALA A 16 -11.13 -36.51 -9.83
N SER A 17 -10.71 -36.59 -8.56
CA SER A 17 -10.57 -35.42 -7.69
C SER A 17 -9.60 -34.40 -8.28
N ASN A 18 -10.01 -33.13 -8.36
CA ASN A 18 -9.19 -32.03 -8.86
C ASN A 18 -7.85 -31.86 -8.09
N SER A 19 -7.73 -32.43 -6.89
CA SER A 19 -6.47 -32.49 -6.14
C SER A 19 -5.37 -33.24 -6.90
N ASP A 20 -5.71 -34.36 -7.55
CA ASP A 20 -4.73 -35.16 -8.30
C ASP A 20 -4.24 -34.38 -9.53
N ARG A 21 -5.12 -33.64 -10.20
CA ARG A 21 -4.75 -32.76 -11.31
C ARG A 21 -3.78 -31.64 -10.92
N SER A 22 -3.93 -31.02 -9.74
CA SER A 22 -3.02 -29.94 -9.34
C SER A 22 -1.62 -30.44 -8.95
N VAL A 23 -1.55 -31.66 -8.40
CA VAL A 23 -0.29 -32.37 -8.11
C VAL A 23 0.35 -32.84 -9.42
N GLU A 24 -0.42 -33.42 -10.33
CA GLU A 24 0.02 -33.77 -11.69
C GLU A 24 0.52 -32.55 -12.48
N VAL A 25 -0.12 -31.38 -12.36
CA VAL A 25 0.36 -30.13 -12.98
C VAL A 25 1.67 -29.65 -12.33
N ALA A 26 1.82 -29.72 -11.01
CA ALA A 26 3.07 -29.32 -10.35
C ALA A 26 4.24 -30.29 -10.61
N GLU A 27 3.95 -31.56 -10.89
CA GLU A 27 4.92 -32.61 -11.20
C GLU A 27 5.23 -32.71 -12.71
N SER A 28 4.31 -32.30 -13.58
CA SER A 28 4.51 -32.29 -15.04
C SER A 28 5.26 -31.06 -15.58
N ILE A 29 5.45 -30.00 -14.78
CA ILE A 29 6.21 -28.81 -15.20
C ILE A 29 7.71 -29.09 -15.10
N ASN A 30 8.29 -29.57 -16.20
CA ASN A 30 9.74 -29.69 -16.37
C ASN A 30 10.33 -28.38 -16.93
N GLY A 31 11.40 -27.87 -16.31
CA GLY A 31 12.16 -26.69 -16.74
C GLY A 31 11.95 -25.45 -15.87
N GLY A 32 13.00 -24.63 -15.74
CA GLY A 32 12.97 -23.39 -14.96
C GLY A 32 12.05 -22.35 -15.57
N VAL A 33 11.37 -21.55 -14.74
CA VAL A 33 10.42 -20.51 -15.20
C VAL A 33 11.08 -19.52 -16.16
N TYR A 34 12.39 -19.30 -16.08
CA TYR A 34 13.10 -18.32 -16.90
C TYR A 34 14.04 -18.93 -17.93
N ASP A 35 13.99 -20.25 -18.09
CA ASP A 35 14.78 -21.03 -19.06
C ASP A 35 14.11 -21.07 -20.44
N ASP A 36 14.38 -22.13 -21.20
CA ASP A 36 13.79 -22.43 -22.50
C ASP A 36 12.25 -22.49 -22.43
N LEU A 37 11.63 -22.33 -23.59
CA LEU A 37 10.18 -22.31 -23.74
C LEU A 37 9.59 -23.63 -23.25
N ARG A 38 8.86 -23.59 -22.13
CA ARG A 38 8.09 -24.74 -21.66
C ARG A 38 6.84 -24.89 -22.51
N GLU A 39 6.32 -26.10 -22.65
CA GLU A 39 5.08 -26.34 -23.42
C GLU A 39 3.91 -25.50 -22.90
N ILE A 40 3.83 -25.29 -21.59
CA ILE A 40 2.81 -24.41 -20.95
C ILE A 40 2.92 -22.93 -21.35
N ASP A 41 4.10 -22.51 -21.82
CA ASP A 41 4.38 -21.14 -22.25
C ASP A 41 3.97 -20.90 -23.71
N MET A 42 3.74 -21.95 -24.49
CA MET A 42 3.46 -21.89 -25.93
C MET A 42 1.95 -21.84 -26.21
N GLY A 43 1.56 -21.05 -27.21
CA GLY A 43 0.23 -21.09 -27.80
C GLY A 43 0.17 -22.04 -28.99
N GLU A 44 -1.04 -22.28 -29.50
CA GLU A 44 -1.30 -23.11 -30.69
C GLU A 44 -0.49 -22.65 -31.92
N ASP A 45 -0.15 -21.36 -31.99
CA ASP A 45 0.63 -20.72 -33.06
C ASP A 45 2.15 -20.97 -32.97
N GLY A 46 2.63 -21.76 -32.00
CA GLY A 46 4.06 -21.99 -31.75
C GLY A 46 4.82 -20.76 -31.24
N LYS A 47 4.11 -19.71 -30.77
CA LYS A 47 4.69 -18.53 -30.11
C LYS A 47 4.31 -18.51 -28.64
N GLU A 48 5.09 -17.82 -27.79
CA GLU A 48 4.71 -17.64 -26.38
C GLU A 48 3.31 -17.02 -26.28
N ARG A 49 2.41 -17.64 -25.50
CA ARG A 49 1.06 -17.12 -25.29
C ARG A 49 1.05 -16.01 -24.22
N PRO A 50 0.20 -14.98 -24.34
CA PRO A 50 0.03 -13.98 -23.29
C PRO A 50 -0.35 -14.60 -21.93
N ILE A 51 0.04 -13.94 -20.85
CA ILE A 51 -0.37 -14.31 -19.50
C ILE A 51 -1.79 -13.79 -19.31
N VAL A 52 -2.76 -14.66 -19.05
CA VAL A 52 -4.18 -14.25 -18.96
C VAL A 52 -4.81 -14.68 -17.64
N THR A 53 -4.53 -15.90 -17.18
CA THR A 53 -5.17 -16.50 -16.00
C THR A 53 -4.32 -16.37 -14.74
N ASP A 54 -4.93 -16.51 -13.57
CA ASP A 54 -4.21 -16.50 -12.29
C ASP A 54 -3.23 -17.68 -12.17
N ILE A 55 -3.58 -18.82 -12.76
CA ILE A 55 -2.71 -20.00 -12.89
C ILE A 55 -1.50 -19.69 -13.78
N ASP A 56 -1.66 -18.91 -14.86
CA ASP A 56 -0.52 -18.45 -15.65
C ASP A 56 0.42 -17.60 -14.81
N VAL A 57 -0.10 -16.73 -13.93
CA VAL A 57 0.75 -15.93 -13.05
C VAL A 57 1.51 -16.86 -12.10
N ALA A 58 0.82 -17.76 -11.41
CA ALA A 58 1.44 -18.67 -10.46
C ALA A 58 2.53 -19.56 -11.12
N THR A 59 2.25 -20.15 -12.29
CA THR A 59 3.14 -21.16 -12.89
C THR A 59 4.14 -20.62 -13.92
N ARG A 60 3.86 -19.45 -14.53
CA ARG A 60 4.68 -18.86 -15.60
C ARG A 60 5.45 -17.62 -15.20
N LEU A 61 5.09 -16.99 -14.09
CA LEU A 61 5.88 -15.89 -13.52
C LEU A 61 6.64 -16.30 -12.27
N ILE A 62 6.21 -17.31 -11.52
CA ILE A 62 6.82 -17.60 -10.22
C ILE A 62 7.42 -19.00 -10.23
N SER A 63 8.69 -19.12 -9.83
CA SER A 63 9.35 -20.43 -9.81
C SER A 63 8.86 -21.32 -8.65
N LEU A 64 8.65 -22.59 -8.99
CA LEU A 64 8.27 -23.67 -8.09
C LEU A 64 9.48 -24.38 -7.44
N GLU A 65 10.70 -23.98 -7.79
CA GLU A 65 11.94 -24.55 -7.24
C GLU A 65 12.02 -24.33 -5.72
N ASP A 66 12.28 -25.40 -4.97
CA ASP A 66 12.52 -25.32 -3.53
C ASP A 66 13.66 -26.25 -3.12
N ASP A 67 14.44 -25.80 -2.15
CA ASP A 67 15.44 -26.62 -1.44
C ASP A 67 15.12 -26.57 0.06
N PRO A 68 14.46 -27.61 0.61
CA PRO A 68 14.09 -27.69 2.02
C PRO A 68 15.27 -27.64 3.00
N THR A 69 16.49 -27.96 2.54
CA THR A 69 17.67 -28.05 3.41
C THR A 69 18.27 -26.70 3.77
N LEU A 70 17.94 -25.64 3.02
CA LEU A 70 18.47 -24.30 3.24
C LEU A 70 17.98 -23.70 4.57
N PRO A 71 18.90 -23.20 5.42
CA PRO A 71 18.55 -22.56 6.69
C PRO A 71 18.03 -21.14 6.48
N ALA A 72 16.97 -20.77 7.22
CA ALA A 72 16.46 -19.40 7.27
C ALA A 72 16.94 -18.64 8.52
N PHE A 73 17.03 -19.32 9.67
CA PHE A 73 17.52 -18.75 10.93
C PHE A 73 19.04 -18.86 11.03
N THR A 74 19.73 -17.81 10.60
CA THR A 74 21.19 -17.66 10.68
C THR A 74 21.55 -16.38 11.42
N PHE A 75 22.82 -16.24 11.81
CA PHE A 75 23.33 -14.98 12.35
C PHE A 75 23.08 -13.80 11.39
N ARG A 76 23.34 -13.98 10.09
CA ARG A 76 23.12 -12.94 9.07
C ARG A 76 21.67 -12.49 9.02
N MET A 77 20.72 -13.44 9.06
CA MET A 77 19.30 -13.13 9.09
C MET A 77 18.96 -12.25 10.30
N TRP A 78 19.36 -12.64 11.51
CA TRP A 78 19.07 -11.88 12.72
C TRP A 78 19.75 -10.51 12.76
N PHE A 79 21.04 -10.47 12.45
CA PHE A 79 21.84 -9.23 12.48
C PHE A 79 21.31 -8.21 11.47
N LEU A 80 21.13 -8.61 10.20
CA LEU A 80 20.60 -7.71 9.17
C LEU A 80 19.12 -7.43 9.36
N GLY A 81 18.32 -8.42 9.77
CA GLY A 81 16.90 -8.26 10.04
C GLY A 81 16.64 -7.21 11.12
N ILE A 82 17.33 -7.31 12.27
CA ILE A 82 17.22 -6.32 13.36
C ILE A 82 17.80 -4.97 12.92
N GLY A 83 19.01 -4.95 12.34
CA GLY A 83 19.67 -3.71 11.94
C GLY A 83 18.88 -2.90 10.91
N LEU A 84 18.38 -3.57 9.86
CA LEU A 84 17.54 -2.94 8.83
C LEU A 84 16.13 -2.62 9.33
N SER A 85 15.60 -3.35 10.31
CA SER A 85 14.35 -2.97 10.99
C SER A 85 14.51 -1.67 11.78
N CYS A 86 15.61 -1.54 12.53
CA CYS A 86 15.92 -0.31 13.24
C CYS A 86 16.09 0.87 12.28
N PHE A 87 16.86 0.67 11.21
CA PHE A 87 17.04 1.68 10.18
C PHE A 87 15.72 2.08 9.49
N GLY A 88 14.95 1.09 9.04
CA GLY A 88 13.68 1.29 8.35
C GLY A 88 12.67 2.04 9.20
N SER A 89 12.50 1.65 10.48
CA SER A 89 11.57 2.32 11.41
C SER A 89 11.94 3.79 11.68
N VAL A 90 13.22 4.09 11.90
CA VAL A 90 13.69 5.47 12.10
C VAL A 90 13.41 6.32 10.85
N LEU A 91 13.72 5.79 9.66
CA LEU A 91 13.44 6.47 8.41
C LEU A 91 11.95 6.68 8.18
N GLY A 92 11.13 5.65 8.35
CA GLY A 92 9.68 5.72 8.20
C GLY A 92 9.07 6.80 9.10
N GLN A 93 9.54 6.88 10.36
CA GLN A 93 9.06 7.88 11.29
C GLN A 93 9.53 9.31 10.95
N ILE A 94 10.74 9.48 10.40
CA ILE A 94 11.21 10.78 9.90
C ILE A 94 10.39 11.22 8.69
N PHE A 95 10.14 10.32 7.75
CA PHE A 95 9.37 10.61 6.55
C PHE A 95 7.91 10.95 6.85
N TYR A 96 7.33 10.36 7.90
CA TYR A 96 5.98 10.71 8.37
C TYR A 96 5.84 12.20 8.75
N PHE A 97 6.90 12.82 9.28
CA PHE A 97 6.92 14.24 9.66
C PHE A 97 7.49 15.16 8.57
N ARG A 98 7.54 14.70 7.30
CA ARG A 98 7.92 15.54 6.15
C ARG A 98 6.70 16.17 5.47
N PRO A 99 6.89 17.30 4.75
CA PRO A 99 5.82 17.91 3.94
C PRO A 99 5.28 16.98 2.84
N GLN A 100 6.18 16.25 2.17
CA GLN A 100 5.82 15.22 1.20
C GLN A 100 6.02 13.85 1.81
N THR A 101 5.00 13.00 1.68
CA THR A 101 4.99 11.69 2.33
C THR A 101 5.79 10.73 1.47
N VAL A 102 6.93 10.29 1.98
CA VAL A 102 7.77 9.27 1.33
C VAL A 102 7.66 7.99 2.16
N PHE A 103 7.53 6.85 1.49
CA PHE A 103 7.52 5.55 2.17
C PHE A 103 8.85 4.85 1.97
N VAL A 104 9.31 4.13 3.00
CA VAL A 104 10.48 3.27 2.86
C VAL A 104 10.08 2.07 2.02
N SER A 105 10.56 2.02 0.77
CA SER A 105 10.20 0.95 -0.15
C SER A 105 10.73 -0.42 0.29
N GLN A 106 9.89 -1.45 0.17
CA GLN A 106 10.30 -2.84 0.39
C GLN A 106 11.40 -3.28 -0.59
N LEU A 107 11.38 -2.80 -1.84
CA LEU A 107 12.41 -3.12 -2.84
C LEU A 107 13.76 -2.51 -2.47
N PHE A 108 13.76 -1.30 -1.89
CA PHE A 108 14.97 -0.67 -1.37
C PHE A 108 15.61 -1.51 -0.25
N ILE A 109 14.79 -1.95 0.72
CA ILE A 109 15.22 -2.85 1.80
C ILE A 109 15.75 -4.17 1.24
N GLN A 110 15.07 -4.75 0.25
CA GLN A 110 15.51 -5.98 -0.42
C GLN A 110 16.89 -5.82 -1.07
N ILE A 111 17.14 -4.74 -1.80
CA ILE A 111 18.43 -4.52 -2.48
C ILE A 111 19.57 -4.35 -1.46
N ILE A 112 19.36 -3.54 -0.41
CA ILE A 112 20.35 -3.36 0.65
C ILE A 112 20.60 -4.66 1.40
N ALA A 113 19.55 -5.42 1.73
CA ALA A 113 19.67 -6.72 2.38
C ALA A 113 20.49 -7.70 1.53
N TYR A 114 20.33 -7.68 0.20
CA TYR A 114 21.15 -8.48 -0.70
C TYR A 114 22.63 -8.08 -0.66
N ILE A 115 22.94 -6.80 -0.80
CA ILE A 115 24.31 -6.28 -0.81
C ILE A 115 25.00 -6.63 0.51
N LEU A 116 24.38 -6.30 1.64
CA LEU A 116 24.94 -6.57 2.97
C LEU A 116 25.02 -8.07 3.27
N GLY A 117 24.03 -8.86 2.83
CA GLY A 117 24.04 -10.32 2.98
C GLY A 117 25.21 -10.98 2.25
N ARG A 118 25.52 -10.53 1.03
CA ARG A 118 26.69 -10.98 0.26
C ARG A 118 28.00 -10.56 0.89
N VAL A 119 28.09 -9.35 1.43
CA VAL A 119 29.27 -8.89 2.16
C VAL A 119 29.50 -9.73 3.43
N LEU A 120 28.46 -10.02 4.20
CA LEU A 120 28.57 -10.85 5.40
C LEU A 120 28.87 -12.32 5.08
N GLU A 121 28.46 -12.85 3.92
CA GLU A 121 28.88 -14.18 3.44
C GLU A 121 30.40 -14.30 3.31
N GLU A 122 31.06 -13.25 2.83
CA GLU A 122 32.51 -13.24 2.60
C GLU A 122 33.30 -12.95 3.89
N ILE A 123 32.80 -12.04 4.74
CA ILE A 123 33.51 -11.58 5.95
C ILE A 123 33.35 -12.52 7.15
N VAL A 124 32.15 -13.11 7.36
CA VAL A 124 31.87 -13.87 8.59
C VAL A 124 32.48 -15.28 8.49
N PRO A 125 33.35 -15.70 9.43
CA PRO A 125 33.91 -17.05 9.41
C PRO A 125 32.85 -18.13 9.66
N GLY A 126 33.00 -19.27 9.01
CA GLY A 126 32.13 -20.44 9.21
C GLY A 126 32.35 -21.51 8.14
N PRO A 127 31.67 -22.66 8.26
CA PRO A 127 31.88 -23.81 7.38
C PRO A 127 31.51 -23.52 5.92
N GLY A 128 30.57 -22.60 5.69
CA GLY A 128 30.12 -22.18 4.36
C GLY A 128 30.87 -21.00 3.76
N ASN A 129 31.94 -20.49 4.38
CA ASN A 129 32.67 -19.32 3.87
C ASN A 129 33.45 -19.68 2.58
N PRO A 130 33.40 -18.85 1.52
CA PRO A 130 34.11 -19.11 0.26
C PRO A 130 35.64 -19.00 0.37
N HIS A 131 36.18 -18.30 1.37
CA HIS A 131 37.61 -18.15 1.60
C HIS A 131 38.13 -19.24 2.54
N GLU A 132 39.12 -20.00 2.09
CA GLU A 132 39.72 -21.12 2.84
C GLU A 132 40.25 -20.69 4.23
N ARG A 133 40.78 -19.47 4.35
CA ARG A 133 41.30 -18.93 5.64
C ARG A 133 40.22 -18.69 6.69
N LEU A 134 38.98 -18.47 6.27
CA LEU A 134 37.84 -18.20 7.14
C LEU A 134 36.89 -19.40 7.25
N ARG A 135 37.26 -20.52 6.62
CA ARG A 135 36.50 -21.77 6.65
C ARG A 135 36.78 -22.50 7.96
N MET A 136 35.83 -22.41 8.87
CA MET A 136 35.92 -23.00 10.20
C MET A 136 35.38 -24.45 10.21
N THR A 137 35.83 -25.24 11.18
CA THR A 137 35.33 -26.60 11.40
C THR A 137 33.83 -26.59 11.73
N GLU A 138 33.10 -27.62 11.27
CA GLU A 138 31.66 -27.72 11.52
C GLU A 138 31.35 -27.91 13.02
N SER A 139 30.91 -26.82 13.65
CA SER A 139 30.36 -26.78 15.01
C SER A 139 28.98 -26.14 14.97
N LYS A 140 28.13 -26.41 15.97
CA LYS A 140 26.80 -25.77 16.10
C LYS A 140 26.89 -24.25 16.05
N PHE A 141 27.91 -23.66 16.67
CA PHE A 141 28.13 -22.21 16.66
C PHE A 141 28.49 -21.71 15.25
N TRP A 142 29.49 -22.32 14.61
CA TRP A 142 29.92 -21.90 13.27
C TRP A 142 28.85 -22.12 12.20
N ARG A 143 28.02 -23.18 12.34
CA ARG A 143 26.84 -23.41 11.50
C ARG A 143 25.75 -22.35 11.70
N PHE A 144 25.62 -21.75 12.89
CA PHE A 144 24.74 -20.60 13.08
C PHE A 144 25.31 -19.31 12.47
N MET A 145 26.63 -19.09 12.61
CA MET A 145 27.32 -17.89 12.13
C MET A 145 27.33 -17.78 10.60
N ASN A 146 27.80 -18.81 9.90
CA ASN A 146 27.83 -18.84 8.44
C ASN A 146 27.70 -20.29 7.93
N PRO A 147 26.46 -20.82 7.82
CA PRO A 147 26.21 -22.21 7.42
C PRO A 147 26.49 -22.47 5.93
N SER A 148 26.17 -21.51 5.07
CA SER A 148 26.14 -21.67 3.62
C SER A 148 26.34 -20.30 2.94
N PRO A 149 26.54 -20.25 1.61
CA PRO A 149 26.36 -19.01 0.85
C PRO A 149 25.01 -18.34 1.17
N PHE A 150 24.94 -17.01 1.04
CA PHE A 150 23.75 -16.22 1.33
C PHE A 150 22.60 -16.69 0.43
N ASN A 151 21.56 -17.21 1.06
CA ASN A 151 20.49 -17.91 0.37
C ASN A 151 19.18 -17.09 0.30
N ILE A 152 18.25 -17.55 -0.54
CA ILE A 152 16.96 -16.88 -0.75
C ILE A 152 16.11 -16.80 0.52
N LYS A 153 16.12 -17.83 1.39
CA LYS A 153 15.31 -17.86 2.61
C LYS A 153 15.80 -16.86 3.65
N GLU A 154 17.13 -16.76 3.84
CA GLU A 154 17.72 -15.70 4.66
C GLU A 154 17.32 -14.31 4.13
N HIS A 155 17.43 -14.12 2.81
CA HIS A 155 17.14 -12.84 2.19
C HIS A 155 15.67 -12.42 2.33
N VAL A 156 14.72 -13.32 2.02
CA VAL A 156 13.29 -13.05 2.17
C VAL A 156 12.93 -12.78 3.63
N ALA A 157 13.48 -13.56 4.56
CA ALA A 157 13.26 -13.35 5.99
C ALA A 157 13.73 -11.96 6.46
N ILE A 158 14.93 -11.53 6.06
CA ILE A 158 15.45 -10.18 6.35
C ILE A 158 14.52 -9.11 5.78
N THR A 159 14.09 -9.27 4.52
CA THR A 159 13.23 -8.28 3.86
C THR A 159 11.88 -8.15 4.59
N ILE A 160 11.21 -9.26 4.92
CA ILE A 160 9.93 -9.23 5.68
C ILE A 160 10.14 -8.58 7.05
N PHE A 161 11.20 -8.94 7.76
CA PHE A 161 11.52 -8.39 9.07
C PHE A 161 11.62 -6.85 8.99
N ALA A 162 12.47 -6.36 8.11
CA ALA A 162 12.76 -4.93 7.99
C ALA A 162 11.61 -4.15 7.36
N SER A 163 10.91 -4.68 6.35
CA SER A 163 9.78 -3.99 5.72
C SER A 163 8.58 -3.85 6.65
N THR A 164 8.36 -4.83 7.54
CA THR A 164 7.29 -4.74 8.55
C THR A 164 7.60 -3.63 9.56
N ALA A 165 8.86 -3.48 9.96
CA ALA A 165 9.27 -2.46 10.91
C ALA A 165 9.31 -1.04 10.31
N ALA A 166 9.43 -0.91 8.99
CA ALA A 166 9.63 0.36 8.31
C ALA A 166 8.39 1.23 8.18
N ASP A 167 7.20 0.67 8.41
CA ASP A 167 5.94 1.41 8.35
C ASP A 167 5.68 2.19 9.65
N SER A 168 5.14 3.41 9.53
CA SER A 168 4.82 4.25 10.70
C SER A 168 3.50 3.79 11.32
N ALA A 169 3.53 3.43 12.59
CA ALA A 169 2.36 2.92 13.30
C ALA A 169 1.25 3.97 13.43
N LEU A 170 0.00 3.64 13.08
CA LEU A 170 -1.16 4.56 13.18
C LEU A 170 -1.36 5.14 14.60
N ALA A 171 -1.01 4.38 15.64
CA ALA A 171 -1.06 4.85 17.03
C ALA A 171 -0.19 6.11 17.26
N ILE A 172 0.87 6.30 16.47
CA ILE A 172 1.72 7.48 16.52
C ILE A 172 0.95 8.73 16.10
N SER A 173 0.07 8.65 15.11
CA SER A 173 -0.80 9.77 14.72
C SER A 173 -1.68 10.23 15.87
N ILE A 174 -2.15 9.28 16.70
CA ILE A 174 -2.95 9.55 17.91
C ILE A 174 -2.09 10.22 18.96
N PHE A 175 -0.95 9.62 19.34
CA PHE A 175 -0.08 10.20 20.37
C PHE A 175 0.48 11.56 19.98
N ALA A 176 0.79 11.76 18.69
CA ALA A 176 1.22 13.05 18.18
C ALA A 176 0.09 14.09 18.23
N ALA A 177 -1.14 13.69 17.92
CA ALA A 177 -2.29 14.59 18.02
C ALA A 177 -2.62 14.94 19.48
N ASP A 178 -2.62 13.94 20.36
CA ASP A 178 -2.78 14.08 21.82
C ASP A 178 -1.75 15.06 22.39
N ASP A 179 -0.47 14.93 22.03
CA ASP A 179 0.59 15.80 22.54
C ASP A 179 0.52 17.22 21.93
N LEU A 180 0.36 17.35 20.61
CA LEU A 180 0.42 18.64 19.91
C LEU A 180 -0.86 19.48 20.07
N TYR A 181 -2.05 18.87 19.97
CA TYR A 181 -3.32 19.60 19.95
C TYR A 181 -4.03 19.60 21.29
N TYR A 182 -3.99 18.49 22.02
CA TYR A 182 -4.73 18.30 23.27
C TYR A 182 -3.85 18.45 24.53
N GLY A 183 -2.52 18.48 24.39
CA GLY A 183 -1.60 18.55 25.54
C GLY A 183 -1.65 17.31 26.44
N ILE A 184 -2.19 16.19 25.94
CA ILE A 184 -2.29 14.92 26.64
C ILE A 184 -1.03 14.12 26.35
N GLN A 185 -0.30 13.74 27.41
CA GLN A 185 0.87 12.87 27.30
C GLN A 185 0.60 11.56 28.06
N PRO A 186 0.23 10.48 27.36
CA PRO A 186 0.04 9.19 28.02
C PRO A 186 1.37 8.70 28.62
N ASN A 187 1.27 7.94 29.71
CA ASN A 187 2.44 7.29 30.30
C ASN A 187 3.14 6.41 29.22
N VAL A 188 4.46 6.41 29.23
CA VAL A 188 5.30 5.64 28.30
C VAL A 188 4.87 4.18 28.21
N GLY A 189 4.55 3.55 29.35
CA GLY A 189 4.05 2.18 29.37
C GLY A 189 2.74 2.01 28.58
N VAL A 190 1.78 2.91 28.78
CA VAL A 190 0.49 2.90 28.06
C VAL A 190 0.72 3.11 26.56
N GLY A 191 1.62 4.02 26.18
CA GLY A 191 1.99 4.25 24.78
C GLY A 191 2.55 2.99 24.12
N ILE A 192 3.52 2.34 24.78
CA ILE A 192 4.18 1.11 24.27
C ILE A 192 3.18 -0.04 24.14
N PHE A 193 2.39 -0.34 25.18
CA PHE A 193 1.44 -1.45 25.15
C PHE A 193 0.30 -1.21 24.15
N THR A 194 -0.16 0.03 24.00
CA THR A 194 -1.17 0.38 22.97
C THR A 194 -0.61 0.14 21.58
N LEU A 195 0.64 0.53 21.35
CA LEU A 195 1.29 0.37 20.06
C LEU A 195 1.49 -1.11 19.74
N ILE A 196 2.13 -1.89 20.62
CA ILE A 196 2.32 -3.33 20.42
C ILE A 196 0.97 -4.05 20.25
N GLY A 197 0.00 -3.76 21.11
CA GLY A 197 -1.35 -4.33 21.05
C GLY A 197 -2.04 -4.06 19.71
N SER A 198 -2.04 -2.80 19.26
CA SER A 198 -2.67 -2.42 18.00
C SER A 198 -1.98 -2.99 16.75
N GLN A 199 -0.65 -3.18 16.78
CA GLN A 199 0.12 -3.73 15.66
C GLN A 199 -0.09 -5.25 15.51
N LEU A 200 -0.05 -5.99 16.63
CA LEU A 200 -0.18 -7.45 16.61
C LEU A 200 -1.63 -7.95 16.53
N MET A 201 -2.62 -7.11 16.83
CA MET A 201 -4.04 -7.48 16.82
C MET A 201 -4.47 -8.08 15.47
N GLY A 202 -4.10 -7.42 14.37
CA GLY A 202 -4.46 -7.84 13.02
C GLY A 202 -3.86 -9.19 12.63
N TYR A 203 -2.67 -9.51 13.16
CA TYR A 203 -1.98 -10.76 12.82
C TYR A 203 -2.73 -11.99 13.33
N GLY A 204 -3.39 -11.86 14.49
CA GLY A 204 -4.27 -12.90 15.01
C GLY A 204 -5.44 -13.22 14.06
N ILE A 205 -6.18 -12.19 13.64
CA ILE A 205 -7.33 -12.34 12.74
C ILE A 205 -6.88 -12.82 11.35
N GLY A 206 -5.85 -12.18 10.78
CA GLY A 206 -5.32 -12.55 9.47
C GLY A 206 -4.82 -14.00 9.42
N GLY A 207 -4.18 -14.46 10.50
CA GLY A 207 -3.76 -15.85 10.64
C GLY A 207 -4.89 -16.86 10.68
N ILE A 208 -5.99 -16.55 11.37
CA ILE A 208 -7.20 -17.41 11.40
C ILE A 208 -7.81 -17.53 10.00
N MET A 209 -7.77 -16.44 9.21
CA MET A 209 -8.41 -16.33 7.91
C MET A 209 -7.49 -16.68 6.71
N ARG A 210 -6.25 -17.13 6.96
CA ARG A 210 -5.25 -17.41 5.91
C ARG A 210 -5.67 -18.49 4.92
N SER A 211 -6.53 -19.43 5.33
CA SER A 211 -6.93 -20.57 4.50
C SER A 211 -7.62 -20.17 3.20
N PHE A 212 -8.36 -19.07 3.22
CA PHE A 212 -9.07 -18.54 2.05
C PHE A 212 -8.50 -17.20 1.55
N LEU A 213 -7.57 -16.59 2.29
CA LEU A 213 -6.97 -15.30 1.92
C LEU A 213 -5.51 -15.38 1.46
N VAL A 214 -4.86 -16.54 1.57
CA VAL A 214 -3.46 -16.75 1.17
C VAL A 214 -3.33 -17.90 0.19
N TYR A 215 -3.84 -19.07 0.58
CA TYR A 215 -3.64 -20.30 -0.17
C TYR A 215 -4.25 -20.32 -1.58
N PRO A 216 -5.35 -19.58 -1.87
CA PRO A 216 -5.93 -19.73 -3.18
C PRO A 216 -5.10 -19.26 -4.36
N THR A 217 -5.21 -19.95 -5.50
CA THR A 217 -4.46 -19.58 -6.72
C THR A 217 -4.95 -18.27 -7.33
N TYR A 218 -6.25 -17.93 -7.20
CA TYR A 218 -6.79 -16.64 -7.65
C TYR A 218 -6.36 -15.46 -6.75
N ILE A 219 -5.85 -15.73 -5.56
CA ILE A 219 -5.26 -14.74 -4.66
C ILE A 219 -3.81 -14.52 -5.08
N VAL A 220 -3.60 -13.60 -6.02
CA VAL A 220 -2.31 -13.41 -6.71
C VAL A 220 -1.39 -12.38 -6.06
N PHE A 221 -1.96 -11.27 -5.56
CA PHE A 221 -1.23 -10.07 -5.11
C PHE A 221 -0.25 -9.52 -6.18
N PRO A 222 -0.75 -8.81 -7.22
CA PRO A 222 0.07 -8.28 -8.30
C PRO A 222 1.28 -7.44 -7.83
N ASN A 223 1.14 -6.73 -6.72
CA ASN A 223 2.18 -5.90 -6.12
C ASN A 223 3.38 -6.69 -5.55
N LEU A 224 3.24 -8.01 -5.32
CA LEU A 224 4.34 -8.87 -4.88
C LEU A 224 5.21 -9.34 -6.06
N LEU A 225 4.70 -9.27 -7.29
CA LEU A 225 5.37 -9.82 -8.46
C LEU A 225 6.77 -9.19 -8.69
N PRO A 226 6.97 -7.86 -8.63
CA PRO A 226 8.30 -7.27 -8.76
C PRO A 226 9.29 -7.77 -7.70
N THR A 227 8.86 -7.85 -6.43
CA THR A 227 9.69 -8.29 -5.30
C THR A 227 10.10 -9.77 -5.43
N VAL A 228 9.14 -10.65 -5.76
CA VAL A 228 9.38 -12.08 -5.97
C VAL A 228 10.30 -12.31 -7.17
N GLN A 229 10.07 -11.59 -8.27
CA GLN A 229 10.91 -11.65 -9.47
C GLN A 229 12.36 -11.22 -9.20
N LEU A 230 12.55 -10.22 -8.33
CA LEU A 230 13.87 -9.78 -7.93
C LEU A 230 14.58 -10.83 -7.08
N PHE A 231 13.90 -11.48 -6.12
CA PHE A 231 14.49 -12.59 -5.36
C PHE A 231 14.94 -13.72 -6.29
N ASP A 232 14.09 -14.11 -7.23
CA ASP A 232 14.40 -15.13 -8.23
C ASP A 232 15.62 -14.75 -9.05
N ALA A 233 15.65 -13.52 -9.59
CA ALA A 233 16.73 -13.03 -10.42
C ALA A 233 18.09 -13.05 -9.69
N LEU A 234 18.11 -12.68 -8.40
CA LEU A 234 19.34 -12.58 -7.60
C LEU A 234 19.84 -13.93 -7.07
N HIS A 235 18.95 -14.89 -6.77
CA HIS A 235 19.32 -16.12 -6.06
C HIS A 235 19.23 -17.40 -6.88
N ARG A 236 18.24 -17.55 -7.76
CA ARG A 236 18.04 -18.78 -8.55
C ARG A 236 18.98 -18.82 -9.76
N GLY A 237 19.09 -19.97 -10.44
CA GLY A 237 19.75 -20.15 -11.75
C GLY A 237 21.04 -19.37 -12.07
N LYS A 238 21.93 -19.14 -11.09
CA LYS A 238 23.21 -18.41 -11.29
C LYS A 238 24.13 -19.02 -12.36
N LYS A 239 23.94 -20.31 -12.67
CA LYS A 239 24.65 -21.06 -13.71
C LYS A 239 24.05 -20.87 -15.12
N ILE A 240 22.82 -20.37 -15.22
CA ILE A 240 22.09 -20.20 -16.49
C ILE A 240 22.48 -18.87 -17.15
N PHE A 241 22.78 -18.93 -18.46
CA PHE A 241 23.20 -17.75 -19.23
C PHE A 241 22.11 -16.66 -19.32
N MET A 242 20.85 -17.06 -19.52
CA MET A 242 19.72 -16.13 -19.57
C MET A 242 19.50 -15.39 -18.26
N GLN A 243 19.71 -16.04 -17.12
CA GLN A 243 19.63 -15.40 -15.82
C GLN A 243 20.73 -14.35 -15.61
N LYS A 244 21.96 -14.60 -16.07
CA LYS A 244 23.03 -13.59 -16.06
C LYS A 244 22.65 -12.34 -16.87
N LYS A 245 21.96 -12.50 -18.00
CA LYS A 245 21.44 -11.35 -18.77
C LYS A 245 20.38 -10.57 -18.00
N ARG A 246 19.48 -11.23 -17.27
CA ARG A 246 18.46 -10.58 -16.42
C ARG A 246 19.08 -9.78 -15.29
N VAL A 247 20.07 -10.34 -14.58
CA VAL A 247 20.79 -9.62 -13.52
C VAL A 247 21.56 -8.41 -14.06
N LYS A 248 22.23 -8.56 -15.22
CA LYS A 248 22.87 -7.40 -15.89
C LYS A 248 21.86 -6.33 -16.26
N PHE A 249 20.73 -6.71 -16.87
CA PHE A 249 19.65 -5.80 -17.22
C PHE A 249 19.14 -5.03 -15.98
N PHE A 250 18.88 -5.75 -14.88
CA PHE A 250 18.45 -5.13 -13.62
C PHE A 250 19.43 -4.05 -13.16
N TRP A 251 20.72 -4.38 -13.02
CA TRP A 251 21.71 -3.41 -12.53
C TRP A 251 21.94 -2.24 -13.50
N SER A 252 21.87 -2.47 -14.81
CA SER A 252 21.96 -1.40 -15.80
C SER A 252 20.80 -0.40 -15.69
N VAL A 253 19.56 -0.88 -15.58
CA VAL A 253 18.39 -0.01 -15.39
C VAL A 253 18.45 0.69 -14.03
N PHE A 254 18.79 -0.05 -12.97
CA PHE A 254 18.91 0.48 -11.61
C PHE A 254 19.89 1.66 -11.53
N ILE A 255 21.08 1.53 -12.15
CA ILE A 255 22.05 2.63 -12.21
C ILE A 255 21.55 3.77 -13.11
N GLY A 256 20.93 3.43 -14.25
CA GLY A 256 20.39 4.42 -15.17
C GLY A 256 19.33 5.31 -14.51
N ILE A 257 18.37 4.72 -13.80
CA ILE A 257 17.33 5.47 -13.10
C ILE A 257 17.91 6.22 -11.89
N PHE A 258 18.86 5.63 -11.15
CA PHE A 258 19.52 6.30 -10.04
C PHE A 258 20.18 7.62 -10.49
N VAL A 259 20.80 7.64 -11.67
CA VAL A 259 21.38 8.87 -12.25
C VAL A 259 20.30 9.81 -12.78
N TRP A 260 19.29 9.27 -13.46
CA TRP A 260 18.21 10.07 -14.04
C TRP A 260 17.43 10.85 -12.99
N GLU A 261 17.13 10.25 -11.84
CA GLU A 261 16.21 10.85 -10.86
C GLU A 261 16.80 12.09 -10.16
N TRP A 262 18.12 12.31 -10.20
CA TRP A 262 18.70 13.60 -9.79
C TRP A 262 18.20 14.78 -10.64
N PHE A 263 17.78 14.53 -11.88
CA PHE A 263 17.27 15.55 -12.77
C PHE A 263 15.89 16.05 -12.33
N PRO A 264 14.81 15.25 -12.34
CA PRO A 264 13.50 15.73 -11.91
C PRO A 264 13.45 16.14 -10.44
N GLU A 265 14.15 15.45 -9.54
CA GLU A 265 14.01 15.69 -8.10
C GLU A 265 14.79 16.95 -7.62
N TYR A 266 15.90 17.29 -8.30
CA TYR A 266 16.80 18.36 -7.83
C TYR A 266 17.20 19.38 -8.90
N ILE A 267 17.71 18.93 -10.05
CA ILE A 267 18.32 19.82 -11.06
C ILE A 267 17.26 20.58 -11.87
N ALA A 268 16.17 19.90 -12.22
CA ALA A 268 15.16 20.33 -13.17
C ALA A 268 13.73 19.91 -12.73
N PRO A 269 13.18 20.48 -11.63
CA PRO A 269 11.83 20.18 -11.14
C PRO A 269 10.70 20.31 -12.16
N THR A 270 10.86 21.09 -13.22
CA THR A 270 9.87 21.15 -14.33
C THR A 270 9.61 19.77 -14.96
N LEU A 271 10.55 18.83 -14.89
CA LEU A 271 10.37 17.46 -15.40
C LEU A 271 9.35 16.63 -14.59
N THR A 272 9.02 17.06 -13.36
CA THR A 272 7.96 16.45 -12.55
C THR A 272 6.56 16.71 -13.13
N GLY A 273 6.40 17.74 -13.97
CA GLY A 273 5.13 18.01 -14.65
C GLY A 273 5.29 19.03 -15.77
N ILE A 274 5.49 18.54 -16.98
CA ILE A 274 5.54 19.36 -18.20
C ILE A 274 4.10 19.51 -18.70
N SER A 275 3.53 20.70 -18.52
CA SER A 275 2.20 21.03 -19.05
C SER A 275 2.32 21.99 -20.24
N VAL A 276 2.08 21.46 -21.45
CA VAL A 276 2.09 22.26 -22.69
C VAL A 276 1.06 23.39 -22.62
N PHE A 277 -0.06 23.17 -21.93
CA PHE A 277 -1.11 24.15 -21.77
C PHE A 277 -0.69 25.30 -20.83
N CYS A 278 -0.03 25.01 -19.70
CA CYS A 278 0.50 26.06 -18.82
C CYS A 278 1.55 26.91 -19.54
N LEU A 279 2.40 26.29 -20.37
CA LEU A 279 3.37 27.03 -21.20
C LEU A 279 2.70 27.92 -22.25
N ALA A 280 1.52 27.55 -22.75
CA ALA A 280 0.78 28.33 -23.73
C ALA A 280 0.05 29.53 -23.11
N ASN A 281 -0.44 29.41 -21.87
CA ASN A 281 -1.11 30.50 -21.14
C ASN A 281 -0.85 30.40 -19.63
N GLN A 282 0.02 31.29 -19.14
CA GLN A 282 0.50 31.31 -17.76
C GLN A 282 -0.37 32.16 -16.82
N ASP A 283 -1.36 32.91 -17.32
CA ASP A 283 -2.11 33.89 -16.53
C ASP A 283 -3.54 33.44 -16.19
N SER A 284 -3.98 32.28 -16.69
CA SER A 284 -5.37 31.83 -16.54
C SER A 284 -5.56 30.90 -15.33
N PRO A 285 -6.41 31.26 -14.35
CA PRO A 285 -6.69 30.39 -13.21
C PRO A 285 -7.29 29.03 -13.60
N TRP A 286 -8.09 28.99 -14.66
CA TRP A 286 -8.69 27.74 -15.14
C TRP A 286 -7.68 26.85 -15.87
N PHE A 287 -6.65 27.43 -16.49
CA PHE A 287 -5.54 26.63 -17.02
C PHE A 287 -4.80 25.93 -15.89
N THR A 288 -4.50 26.64 -14.79
CA THR A 288 -3.89 26.00 -13.60
C THR A 288 -4.78 24.91 -13.01
N ARG A 289 -6.08 25.18 -12.79
CA ARG A 289 -6.97 24.18 -12.18
C ARG A 289 -7.05 22.88 -12.99
N VAL A 290 -7.12 22.96 -14.32
CA VAL A 290 -7.31 21.78 -15.17
C VAL A 290 -5.99 21.12 -15.57
N PHE A 291 -5.03 21.91 -16.04
CA PHE A 291 -3.79 21.42 -16.68
C PHE A 291 -2.54 21.63 -15.81
N GLY A 292 -2.61 22.49 -14.79
CA GLY A 292 -1.57 22.61 -13.77
C GLY A 292 -1.63 21.45 -12.80
N GLY A 293 -0.52 21.15 -12.14
CA GLY A 293 -0.46 20.04 -11.18
C GLY A 293 0.93 19.54 -10.85
N ALA A 294 1.98 20.26 -11.25
CA ALA A 294 3.36 19.95 -10.82
C ALA A 294 3.66 20.44 -9.40
N ALA A 295 2.90 21.41 -8.89
CA ALA A 295 2.91 21.79 -7.48
C ALA A 295 1.67 21.26 -6.74
N GLY A 296 1.87 20.99 -5.45
CA GLY A 296 0.87 20.32 -4.62
C GLY A 296 -0.39 21.15 -4.42
N ASN A 297 -1.57 20.51 -4.55
CA ASN A 297 -2.90 21.10 -4.33
C ASN A 297 -3.26 22.26 -5.28
N GLU A 298 -2.66 22.36 -6.45
CA GLU A 298 -2.94 23.46 -7.38
C GLU A 298 -3.93 23.11 -8.50
N GLY A 299 -3.77 21.92 -9.08
CA GLY A 299 -4.57 21.51 -10.24
C GLY A 299 -4.60 20.01 -10.47
N LEU A 300 -5.31 19.61 -11.52
CA LEU A 300 -5.63 18.21 -11.82
C LEU A 300 -4.60 17.49 -12.71
N GLY A 301 -3.65 18.22 -13.30
CA GLY A 301 -2.58 17.64 -14.13
C GLY A 301 -3.04 17.00 -15.44
N ALA A 302 -4.18 17.43 -16.00
CA ALA A 302 -4.71 16.85 -17.23
C ALA A 302 -3.68 16.96 -18.38
N PHE A 303 -3.35 15.83 -19.00
CA PHE A 303 -2.38 15.72 -20.09
C PHE A 303 -0.95 16.23 -19.78
N ALA A 304 -0.61 16.43 -18.51
CA ALA A 304 0.76 16.75 -18.12
C ALA A 304 1.67 15.53 -18.31
N LEU A 305 2.91 15.77 -18.73
CA LEU A 305 3.92 14.73 -18.84
C LEU A 305 4.86 14.81 -17.65
N CYS A 306 4.86 13.77 -16.83
CA CYS A 306 5.83 13.57 -15.75
C CYS A 306 6.92 12.60 -16.22
N LEU A 307 8.20 12.97 -16.02
CA LEU A 307 9.37 12.13 -16.31
C LEU A 307 10.09 11.69 -15.03
N ASP A 308 9.45 11.90 -13.89
CA ASP A 308 9.91 11.51 -12.57
C ASP A 308 9.33 10.14 -12.20
N TRP A 309 10.18 9.13 -12.04
CA TRP A 309 9.73 7.79 -11.70
C TRP A 309 9.23 7.68 -10.26
N ASN A 310 9.60 8.59 -9.36
CA ASN A 310 9.03 8.64 -8.02
C ASN A 310 7.52 8.90 -8.06
N TYR A 311 7.04 9.73 -9.00
CA TYR A 311 5.60 9.98 -9.18
C TYR A 311 4.91 9.07 -10.21
N VAL A 312 5.65 8.59 -11.23
CA VAL A 312 5.12 7.73 -12.32
C VAL A 312 5.13 6.24 -11.96
N GLY A 313 6.14 5.82 -11.22
CA GLY A 313 6.32 4.45 -10.77
C GLY A 313 5.31 4.08 -9.69
N SER A 314 5.68 3.11 -8.85
CA SER A 314 4.82 2.81 -7.71
C SER A 314 4.87 3.92 -6.65
N GLY A 315 5.90 4.79 -6.63
CA GLY A 315 6.05 5.84 -5.62
C GLY A 315 5.99 5.32 -4.17
N GLY A 316 6.30 4.04 -3.96
CA GLY A 316 6.07 3.35 -2.69
C GLY A 316 4.61 2.95 -2.41
N GLY A 317 3.66 3.33 -3.26
CA GLY A 317 2.26 2.90 -3.25
C GLY A 317 2.04 1.49 -3.84
N SER A 318 0.85 0.94 -3.61
CA SER A 318 0.52 -0.46 -3.99
C SER A 318 0.12 -0.64 -5.47
N MET A 319 0.23 0.41 -6.29
CA MET A 319 -0.26 0.44 -7.67
C MET A 319 0.84 0.95 -8.59
N GLY A 320 1.27 0.13 -9.54
CA GLY A 320 2.30 0.50 -10.51
C GLY A 320 1.85 0.20 -11.93
N ALA A 321 2.21 1.07 -12.87
CA ALA A 321 1.87 0.92 -14.28
C ALA A 321 2.32 -0.44 -14.87
N LEU A 322 3.43 -0.98 -14.36
CA LEU A 322 4.07 -2.17 -14.89
C LEU A 322 3.56 -3.49 -14.30
N PHE A 323 2.91 -3.52 -13.14
CA PHE A 323 2.47 -4.79 -12.53
C PHE A 323 0.97 -4.87 -12.24
N THR A 324 0.28 -3.74 -12.14
CA THR A 324 -1.16 -3.74 -11.90
C THR A 324 -1.91 -4.27 -13.14
N PRO A 325 -2.96 -5.10 -12.98
CA PRO A 325 -3.78 -5.56 -14.09
C PRO A 325 -4.41 -4.42 -14.91
N LEU A 326 -4.49 -4.62 -16.24
CA LEU A 326 -5.04 -3.64 -17.18
C LEU A 326 -6.48 -3.23 -16.83
N SER A 327 -7.33 -4.17 -16.41
CA SER A 327 -8.73 -3.89 -16.01
C SER A 327 -8.81 -2.89 -14.85
N THR A 328 -7.98 -3.10 -13.83
CA THR A 328 -7.89 -2.20 -12.67
C THR A 328 -7.40 -0.82 -13.10
N GLN A 329 -6.35 -0.76 -13.94
CA GLN A 329 -5.81 0.50 -14.44
C GLN A 329 -6.82 1.27 -15.30
N LEU A 330 -7.48 0.62 -16.26
CA LEU A 330 -8.51 1.28 -17.07
C LEU A 330 -9.66 1.80 -16.21
N SER A 331 -10.10 1.03 -15.20
CA SER A 331 -11.13 1.47 -14.26
C SER A 331 -10.67 2.68 -13.43
N LEU A 332 -9.40 2.69 -12.98
CA LEU A 332 -8.78 3.82 -12.30
C LEU A 332 -8.86 5.07 -13.20
N TYR A 333 -8.30 5.03 -14.41
CA TYR A 333 -8.21 6.21 -15.29
C TYR A 333 -9.55 6.69 -15.80
N CYS A 334 -10.50 5.80 -16.09
CA CYS A 334 -11.88 6.19 -16.39
C CYS A 334 -12.50 6.94 -15.21
N GLY A 335 -12.32 6.45 -13.98
CA GLY A 335 -12.83 7.15 -12.80
C GLY A 335 -12.07 8.44 -12.49
N THR A 336 -10.77 8.54 -12.78
CA THR A 336 -10.00 9.78 -12.69
C THR A 336 -10.50 10.82 -13.70
N ALA A 337 -10.86 10.42 -14.93
CA ALA A 337 -11.48 11.34 -15.89
C ALA A 337 -12.84 11.85 -15.37
N ILE A 338 -13.65 10.99 -14.75
CA ILE A 338 -14.90 11.39 -14.08
C ILE A 338 -14.62 12.37 -12.92
N CYS A 339 -13.58 12.12 -12.12
CA CYS A 339 -13.14 13.00 -11.05
C CYS A 339 -12.80 14.40 -11.57
N MET A 340 -12.02 14.51 -12.66
CA MET A 340 -11.65 15.80 -13.25
C MET A 340 -12.90 16.60 -13.65
N ILE A 341 -13.86 15.94 -14.30
CA ILE A 341 -15.13 16.56 -14.70
C ILE A 341 -15.93 16.98 -13.47
N ALA A 342 -16.06 16.09 -12.48
CA ALA A 342 -16.85 16.34 -11.27
C ALA A 342 -16.30 17.52 -10.45
N PHE A 343 -14.97 17.62 -10.32
CA PHE A 343 -14.32 18.70 -9.58
C PHE A 343 -14.54 20.06 -10.25
N CYS A 344 -14.29 20.13 -11.56
CA CYS A 344 -14.53 21.33 -12.34
C CYS A 344 -16.01 21.75 -12.32
N ALA A 345 -16.93 20.79 -12.49
CA ALA A 345 -18.36 21.05 -12.47
C ALA A 345 -18.83 21.54 -11.10
N CYS A 346 -18.45 20.88 -10.00
CA CYS A 346 -18.85 21.28 -8.65
C CYS A 346 -18.29 22.67 -8.26
N TYR A 347 -17.06 22.97 -8.65
CA TYR A 347 -16.46 24.28 -8.40
C TYR A 347 -17.12 25.38 -9.24
N ALA A 348 -17.37 25.13 -10.54
CA ALA A 348 -18.03 26.08 -11.44
C ALA A 348 -19.48 26.37 -11.02
N MET A 349 -20.23 25.34 -10.58
CA MET A 349 -21.60 25.48 -10.07
C MET A 349 -21.66 25.97 -8.62
N ASN A 350 -20.52 26.28 -7.99
CA ASN A 350 -20.41 26.72 -6.60
C ASN A 350 -21.09 25.77 -5.60
N VAL A 351 -21.03 24.45 -5.84
CA VAL A 351 -21.64 23.44 -4.96
C VAL A 351 -20.92 23.48 -3.61
N TRP A 352 -21.69 23.59 -2.52
CA TRP A 352 -21.21 23.79 -1.15
C TRP A 352 -20.36 25.06 -0.93
N ASN A 353 -20.66 26.14 -1.66
CA ASN A 353 -19.89 27.40 -1.61
C ASN A 353 -18.39 27.20 -1.95
N GLY A 354 -18.11 26.24 -2.83
CA GLY A 354 -16.75 25.82 -3.19
C GLY A 354 -15.82 26.94 -3.65
N GLN A 355 -16.34 28.01 -4.24
CA GLN A 355 -15.55 29.13 -4.75
C GLN A 355 -14.95 30.01 -3.64
N ASN A 356 -15.44 29.89 -2.40
CA ASN A 356 -14.87 30.59 -1.25
C ASN A 356 -13.60 29.91 -0.71
N PHE A 357 -13.29 28.71 -1.19
CA PHE A 357 -12.19 27.87 -0.69
C PHE A 357 -11.19 27.59 -1.80
N PRO A 358 -9.94 27.20 -1.46
CA PRO A 358 -8.99 26.70 -2.44
C PRO A 358 -9.58 25.53 -3.25
N PHE A 359 -9.24 25.46 -4.54
CA PHE A 359 -9.77 24.43 -5.45
C PHE A 359 -9.52 23.00 -4.93
N LEU A 360 -8.32 22.75 -4.40
CA LEU A 360 -7.95 21.51 -3.72
C LEU A 360 -7.49 21.85 -2.29
N SER A 361 -8.13 21.26 -1.28
CA SER A 361 -7.69 21.38 0.11
C SER A 361 -8.32 20.31 0.99
N GLN A 362 -7.58 19.86 2.00
CA GLN A 362 -8.05 18.91 3.02
C GLN A 362 -8.36 19.58 4.38
N THR A 363 -8.15 20.89 4.51
CA THR A 363 -8.36 21.61 5.78
C THR A 363 -9.82 22.03 5.99
N LEU A 364 -10.15 22.36 7.24
CA LEU A 364 -11.45 22.94 7.61
C LEU A 364 -11.39 24.47 7.50
N PHE A 365 -12.47 25.07 7.00
CA PHE A 365 -12.59 26.52 6.80
C PHE A 365 -13.82 27.12 7.47
N TYR A 366 -13.75 28.39 7.85
CA TYR A 366 -14.92 29.24 8.05
C TYR A 366 -15.49 29.64 6.69
N GLU A 367 -16.74 30.10 6.64
CA GLU A 367 -17.42 30.45 5.37
C GLU A 367 -16.69 31.54 4.55
N ASN A 368 -15.95 32.42 5.24
CA ASN A 368 -15.12 33.47 4.65
C ASN A 368 -13.81 32.96 4.00
N GLY A 369 -13.56 31.65 4.00
CA GLY A 369 -12.36 31.03 3.46
C GLY A 369 -11.15 31.03 4.40
N THR A 370 -11.26 31.60 5.61
CA THR A 370 -10.20 31.52 6.62
C THR A 370 -10.18 30.17 7.30
N ARG A 371 -9.03 29.74 7.82
CA ARG A 371 -8.88 28.43 8.46
C ARG A 371 -9.72 28.33 9.73
N TYR A 372 -10.42 27.21 9.88
CA TYR A 372 -11.25 26.94 11.05
C TYR A 372 -10.40 26.61 12.28
N ASP A 373 -10.63 27.31 13.40
CA ASP A 373 -9.96 26.99 14.66
C ASP A 373 -10.73 25.89 15.40
N GLN A 374 -10.16 24.70 15.32
CA GLN A 374 -10.70 23.47 15.88
C GLN A 374 -10.80 23.46 17.40
N LYS A 375 -9.97 24.24 18.12
CA LYS A 375 -9.97 24.22 19.60
C LYS A 375 -11.10 25.04 20.19
N LEU A 376 -11.61 26.03 19.45
CA LEU A 376 -12.64 26.94 19.95
C LEU A 376 -14.00 26.28 20.15
N ILE A 377 -14.24 25.11 19.54
CA ILE A 377 -15.51 24.37 19.66
C ILE A 377 -15.48 23.26 20.72
N LEU A 378 -14.35 23.05 21.39
CA LEU A 378 -14.18 22.00 22.38
C LEU A 378 -14.27 22.55 23.80
N ASP A 379 -14.78 21.74 24.72
CA ASP A 379 -14.80 22.02 26.16
C ASP A 379 -13.43 21.70 26.82
N SER A 380 -13.35 21.84 28.15
CA SER A 380 -12.14 21.52 28.92
C SER A 380 -11.79 20.02 28.93
N ASN A 381 -12.71 19.15 28.54
CA ASN A 381 -12.52 17.70 28.41
C ASN A 381 -12.29 17.29 26.94
N PHE A 382 -12.07 18.26 26.05
CA PHE A 382 -11.91 18.05 24.60
C PHE A 382 -13.12 17.38 23.92
N MET A 383 -14.30 17.52 24.53
CA MET A 383 -15.59 17.11 23.97
C MET A 383 -16.23 18.29 23.23
N LEU A 384 -17.13 18.00 22.30
CA LEU A 384 -17.87 19.06 21.59
C LEU A 384 -18.72 19.90 22.56
N ASP A 385 -18.51 21.21 22.56
CA ASP A 385 -19.33 22.18 23.27
C ASP A 385 -20.32 22.84 22.29
N HIS A 386 -21.60 22.53 22.45
CA HIS A 386 -22.66 23.07 21.59
C HIS A 386 -22.83 24.60 21.70
N ALA A 387 -22.55 25.20 22.87
CA ALA A 387 -22.67 26.64 23.05
C ALA A 387 -21.55 27.37 22.30
N LYS A 388 -20.31 26.85 22.40
CA LYS A 388 -19.18 27.41 21.64
C LYS A 388 -19.33 27.18 20.13
N LEU A 389 -19.84 26.01 19.73
CA LEU A 389 -20.14 25.72 18.32
C LEU A 389 -21.17 26.70 17.74
N ALA A 390 -22.19 27.08 18.52
CA ALA A 390 -23.19 28.05 18.07
C ALA A 390 -22.58 29.44 17.78
N VAL A 391 -21.52 29.82 18.51
CA VAL A 391 -20.80 31.09 18.29
C VAL A 391 -19.87 31.01 17.08
N GLN A 392 -19.12 29.91 16.94
CA GLN A 392 -18.12 29.76 15.85
C GLN A 392 -18.74 29.32 14.51
N GLY A 393 -19.91 28.70 14.54
CA GLY A 393 -20.57 28.13 13.37
C GLY A 393 -19.96 26.80 12.89
N LEU A 394 -20.63 26.16 11.92
CA LEU A 394 -20.21 24.87 11.36
C LEU A 394 -19.09 25.04 10.31
N PRO A 395 -18.03 24.22 10.35
CA PRO A 395 -16.95 24.31 9.39
C PRO A 395 -17.35 23.88 7.98
N TRP A 396 -16.56 24.31 7.01
CA TRP A 396 -16.71 24.04 5.60
C TRP A 396 -15.53 23.25 5.05
N PHE A 397 -15.82 22.43 4.04
CA PHE A 397 -14.84 21.74 3.21
C PHE A 397 -14.81 22.34 1.80
N ALA A 398 -13.64 22.31 1.18
CA ALA A 398 -13.54 22.47 -0.28
C ALA A 398 -14.38 21.38 -0.98
N SER A 399 -15.03 21.72 -2.09
CA SER A 399 -15.92 20.79 -2.81
C SER A 399 -15.19 19.52 -3.27
N SER A 400 -13.91 19.64 -3.63
CA SER A 400 -13.02 18.52 -3.97
C SER A 400 -12.88 17.52 -2.83
N GLN A 401 -12.78 17.99 -1.58
CA GLN A 401 -12.70 17.12 -0.41
C GLN A 401 -14.06 16.50 -0.04
N VAL A 402 -15.17 17.20 -0.26
CA VAL A 402 -16.50 16.58 -0.12
C VAL A 402 -16.64 15.42 -1.11
N LEU A 403 -16.28 15.62 -2.38
CA LEU A 403 -16.30 14.58 -3.40
C LEU A 403 -15.36 13.41 -3.07
N ALA A 404 -14.18 13.67 -2.50
CA ALA A 404 -13.28 12.61 -2.06
C ALA A 404 -13.86 11.77 -0.91
N LYS A 405 -14.53 12.39 0.05
CA LYS A 405 -15.25 11.65 1.11
C LYS A 405 -16.43 10.85 0.54
N ILE A 406 -17.16 11.37 -0.46
CA ILE A 406 -18.20 10.63 -1.18
C ILE A 406 -17.59 9.42 -1.91
N GLY A 407 -16.54 9.63 -2.72
CA GLY A 407 -15.88 8.58 -3.49
C GLY A 407 -15.34 7.45 -2.60
N ALA A 408 -14.70 7.80 -1.49
CA ALA A 408 -14.19 6.83 -0.52
C ALA A 408 -15.31 5.97 0.07
N ASN A 409 -16.44 6.57 0.46
CA ASN A 409 -17.59 5.84 1.02
C ASN A 409 -18.33 5.01 -0.05
N MET A 410 -18.49 5.53 -1.28
CA MET A 410 -19.00 4.75 -2.41
C MET A 410 -18.13 3.52 -2.69
N ALA A 411 -16.80 3.66 -2.61
CA ALA A 411 -15.86 2.56 -2.84
C ALA A 411 -16.08 1.42 -1.85
N ILE A 412 -16.37 1.72 -0.58
CA ILE A 412 -16.63 0.70 0.45
C ILE A 412 -17.89 -0.10 0.12
N GLY A 413 -18.99 0.58 -0.22
CA GLY A 413 -20.22 -0.10 -0.66
C GLY A 413 -20.00 -0.91 -1.94
N ALA A 414 -19.29 -0.33 -2.90
CA ALA A 414 -18.93 -1.01 -4.14
C ALA A 414 -18.03 -2.22 -3.90
N THR A 415 -17.10 -2.20 -2.94
CA THR A 415 -16.25 -3.34 -2.57
C THR A 415 -17.08 -4.53 -2.12
N VAL A 416 -18.02 -4.32 -1.20
CA VAL A 416 -18.88 -5.40 -0.69
C VAL A 416 -19.69 -6.01 -1.84
N MET A 417 -20.42 -5.19 -2.60
CA MET A 417 -21.26 -5.71 -3.68
C MET A 417 -20.44 -6.32 -4.82
N HIS A 418 -19.29 -5.72 -5.18
CA HIS A 418 -18.43 -6.25 -6.24
C HIS A 418 -17.91 -7.65 -5.89
N VAL A 419 -17.48 -7.87 -4.65
CA VAL A 419 -17.06 -9.19 -4.19
C VAL A 419 -18.23 -10.18 -4.19
N LEU A 420 -19.40 -9.80 -3.67
CA LEU A 420 -20.56 -10.70 -3.63
C LEU A 420 -20.99 -11.15 -5.03
N VAL A 421 -20.98 -10.23 -5.99
CA VAL A 421 -21.49 -10.46 -7.34
C VAL A 421 -20.47 -11.18 -8.23
N TRP A 422 -19.20 -10.79 -8.18
CA TRP A 422 -18.18 -11.31 -9.09
C TRP A 422 -17.36 -12.45 -8.50
N TYR A 423 -16.99 -12.36 -7.22
CA TYR A 423 -16.09 -13.33 -6.57
C TYR A 423 -16.80 -14.26 -5.58
N GLY A 424 -18.08 -14.03 -5.28
CA GLY A 424 -18.81 -14.77 -4.25
C GLY A 424 -18.91 -16.27 -4.54
N LYS A 425 -19.02 -16.66 -5.81
CA LYS A 425 -19.04 -18.07 -6.22
C LYS A 425 -17.70 -18.74 -5.98
N ASP A 426 -16.62 -18.10 -6.43
CA ASP A 426 -15.24 -18.60 -6.30
C ASP A 426 -14.86 -18.76 -4.81
N ILE A 427 -15.21 -17.77 -3.98
CA ILE A 427 -15.00 -17.84 -2.53
C ILE A 427 -15.73 -19.05 -1.93
N MET A 428 -16.99 -19.27 -2.29
CA MET A 428 -17.79 -20.36 -1.72
C MET A 428 -17.30 -21.74 -2.18
N GLU A 429 -16.81 -21.84 -3.41
CA GLU A 429 -16.18 -23.05 -3.95
C GLU A 429 -14.90 -23.38 -3.18
N VAL A 430 -14.04 -22.40 -2.96
CA VAL A 430 -12.80 -22.56 -2.20
C VAL A 430 -13.05 -22.94 -0.74
N ILE A 431 -14.07 -22.37 -0.10
CA ILE A 431 -14.47 -22.78 1.26
C ILE A 431 -14.91 -24.25 1.27
N ARG A 432 -15.66 -24.69 0.25
CA ARG A 432 -16.11 -26.07 0.12
C ARG A 432 -14.94 -27.04 -0.08
N MET A 433 -14.02 -26.71 -0.98
CA MET A 433 -12.83 -27.51 -1.28
C MET A 433 -11.85 -27.57 -0.11
N TYR A 434 -11.64 -26.46 0.61
CA TYR A 434 -10.82 -26.44 1.80
C TYR A 434 -11.36 -27.37 2.89
N ARG A 435 -12.70 -27.40 3.08
CA ARG A 435 -13.36 -28.35 3.99
C ARG A 435 -13.22 -29.80 3.52
N ALA A 436 -13.09 -30.03 2.22
CA ALA A 436 -12.84 -31.34 1.63
C ALA A 436 -11.36 -31.77 1.71
N GLY A 437 -10.44 -30.88 2.11
CA GLY A 437 -9.01 -31.18 2.23
C GLY A 437 -8.23 -31.15 0.91
N GLU A 438 -8.84 -30.66 -0.16
CA GLU A 438 -8.20 -30.59 -1.48
C GLU A 438 -7.22 -29.41 -1.56
N SER A 439 -6.03 -29.66 -2.12
CA SER A 439 -5.01 -28.63 -2.38
C SER A 439 -5.05 -28.31 -3.87
N TYR A 440 -5.16 -27.04 -4.21
CA TYR A 440 -5.45 -26.57 -5.57
C TYR A 440 -4.39 -25.57 -6.08
N ASP A 441 -3.43 -25.20 -5.24
CA ASP A 441 -2.34 -24.28 -5.56
C ASP A 441 -0.99 -25.01 -5.67
N PRO A 442 -0.28 -24.91 -6.81
CA PRO A 442 1.03 -25.54 -6.99
C PRO A 442 2.08 -25.07 -5.98
N HIS A 443 2.02 -23.81 -5.54
CA HIS A 443 2.95 -23.31 -4.55
C HIS A 443 2.67 -23.88 -3.16
N LEU A 444 1.39 -24.02 -2.79
CA LEU A 444 0.97 -24.65 -1.54
C LEU A 444 1.41 -26.12 -1.50
N ALA A 445 1.24 -26.86 -2.59
CA ALA A 445 1.65 -28.26 -2.68
C ALA A 445 3.15 -28.43 -2.33
N LYS A 446 4.02 -27.57 -2.86
CA LYS A 446 5.46 -27.57 -2.53
C LYS A 446 5.73 -27.11 -1.09
N MET A 447 4.88 -26.27 -0.50
CA MET A 447 5.04 -25.78 0.87
C MET A 447 4.70 -26.81 1.95
N LYS A 448 4.02 -27.93 1.61
CA LYS A 448 3.62 -28.98 2.57
C LYS A 448 4.80 -29.65 3.30
N VAL A 449 6.03 -29.52 2.78
CA VAL A 449 7.25 -30.02 3.43
C VAL A 449 7.57 -29.25 4.72
N TYR A 450 7.12 -27.99 4.83
CA TYR A 450 7.35 -27.16 6.00
C TYR A 450 6.24 -27.31 7.02
N ASN A 451 6.64 -27.31 8.29
CA ASN A 451 5.67 -27.25 9.37
C ASN A 451 4.92 -25.92 9.36
N GLU A 452 3.60 -26.01 9.24
CA GLU A 452 2.69 -24.88 9.32
C GLU A 452 2.70 -24.22 10.72
N VAL A 453 2.21 -22.98 10.78
CA VAL A 453 1.99 -22.26 12.04
C VAL A 453 0.74 -22.81 12.73
N PRO A 454 0.84 -23.35 13.95
CA PRO A 454 -0.32 -23.81 14.70
C PRO A 454 -1.34 -22.70 14.91
N MET A 455 -2.64 -23.00 14.80
CA MET A 455 -3.69 -21.99 14.94
C MET A 455 -3.64 -21.28 16.32
N TRP A 456 -3.22 -21.99 17.36
CA TRP A 456 -3.12 -21.43 18.70
C TRP A 456 -2.10 -20.29 18.82
N TRP A 457 -1.08 -20.21 17.95
CA TRP A 457 -0.14 -19.07 17.94
C TRP A 457 -0.87 -17.77 17.59
N TYR A 458 -1.74 -17.81 16.59
CA TYR A 458 -2.57 -16.68 16.18
C TYR A 458 -3.62 -16.32 17.22
N ILE A 459 -4.25 -17.33 17.83
CA ILE A 459 -5.22 -17.12 18.92
C ILE A 459 -4.53 -16.48 20.13
N ALA A 460 -3.37 -16.99 20.54
CA ALA A 460 -2.62 -16.45 21.67
C ALA A 460 -2.18 -14.99 21.40
N MET A 461 -1.73 -14.70 20.18
CA MET A 461 -1.39 -13.34 19.76
C MET A 461 -2.60 -12.41 19.81
N PHE A 462 -3.74 -12.85 19.28
CA PHE A 462 -4.99 -12.08 19.33
C PHE A 462 -5.41 -11.78 20.77
N VAL A 463 -5.45 -12.80 21.64
CA VAL A 463 -5.87 -12.66 23.04
C VAL A 463 -4.89 -11.76 23.81
N GLY A 464 -3.58 -11.90 23.57
CA GLY A 464 -2.56 -11.04 24.16
C GLY A 464 -2.74 -9.58 23.75
N SER A 465 -2.89 -9.32 22.45
CA SER A 465 -3.15 -7.99 21.90
C SER A 465 -4.46 -7.38 22.38
N PHE A 466 -5.52 -8.18 22.46
CA PHE A 466 -6.81 -7.77 23.00
C PHE A 466 -6.72 -7.36 24.47
N SER A 467 -6.00 -8.14 25.27
CA SER A 467 -5.80 -7.85 26.70
C SER A 467 -5.01 -6.55 26.89
N MET A 468 -3.95 -6.34 26.09
CA MET A 468 -3.19 -5.09 26.09
C MET A 468 -4.09 -3.90 25.69
N ALA A 469 -4.84 -4.03 24.60
CA ALA A 469 -5.76 -2.99 24.13
C ALA A 469 -6.82 -2.64 25.18
N MET A 470 -7.43 -3.64 25.82
CA MET A 470 -8.43 -3.44 26.86
C MET A 470 -7.85 -2.73 28.09
N ALA A 471 -6.63 -3.08 28.51
CA ALA A 471 -5.98 -2.40 29.62
C ALA A 471 -5.62 -0.94 29.27
N THR A 472 -5.14 -0.68 28.05
CA THR A 472 -4.65 0.64 27.67
C THR A 472 -5.74 1.64 27.33
N ILE A 473 -6.93 1.22 26.88
CA ILE A 473 -8.05 2.15 26.69
C ILE A 473 -8.50 2.79 28.01
N TYR A 474 -8.47 2.05 29.12
CA TYR A 474 -8.84 2.56 30.44
C TYR A 474 -7.72 3.35 31.11
N THR A 475 -6.51 2.82 31.10
CA THR A 475 -5.35 3.47 31.72
C THR A 475 -4.85 4.69 30.95
N GLY A 476 -5.13 4.75 29.64
CA GLY A 476 -4.82 5.90 28.78
C GLY A 476 -5.94 6.95 28.70
N HIS A 477 -7.05 6.77 29.42
CA HIS A 477 -8.21 7.66 29.39
C HIS A 477 -8.69 8.01 27.97
N SER A 478 -8.73 7.02 27.06
CA SER A 478 -8.99 7.25 25.64
C SER A 478 -10.40 7.72 25.29
N GLY A 479 -11.32 7.70 26.25
CA GLY A 479 -12.76 7.92 26.04
C GLY A 479 -13.49 6.77 25.33
N LEU A 480 -12.78 5.71 24.92
CA LEU A 480 -13.38 4.55 24.26
C LEU A 480 -13.90 3.53 25.29
N PRO A 481 -15.20 3.18 25.29
CA PRO A 481 -15.74 2.14 26.16
C PRO A 481 -15.30 0.74 25.70
N TRP A 482 -15.24 -0.22 26.63
CA TRP A 482 -14.82 -1.62 26.35
C TRP A 482 -15.58 -2.27 25.18
N TRP A 483 -16.88 -2.01 25.05
CA TRP A 483 -17.69 -2.56 23.98
C TRP A 483 -17.34 -1.93 22.62
N GLY A 484 -16.89 -0.68 22.61
CA GLY A 484 -16.46 0.02 21.40
C GLY A 484 -15.24 -0.64 20.76
N LEU A 485 -14.30 -1.14 21.58
CA LEU A 485 -13.18 -1.95 21.13
C LEU A 485 -13.67 -3.22 20.41
N ILE A 486 -14.60 -3.95 21.02
CA ILE A 486 -15.15 -5.20 20.45
C ILE A 486 -15.85 -4.92 19.12
N VAL A 487 -16.69 -3.89 19.07
CA VAL A 487 -17.39 -3.49 17.83
C VAL A 487 -16.40 -3.12 16.73
N GLY A 488 -15.34 -2.37 17.05
CA GLY A 488 -14.27 -2.06 16.11
C GLY A 488 -13.63 -3.33 15.51
N LEU A 489 -13.26 -4.29 16.36
CA LEU A 489 -12.67 -5.57 15.92
C LEU A 489 -13.63 -6.42 15.08
N LEU A 490 -14.93 -6.40 15.40
CA LEU A 490 -15.96 -7.05 14.60
C LEU A 490 -16.04 -6.44 13.20
N ILE A 491 -16.02 -5.11 13.09
CA ILE A 491 -15.99 -4.41 11.79
C ILE A 491 -14.74 -4.82 11.01
N SER A 492 -13.56 -4.81 11.62
CA SER A 492 -12.33 -5.27 10.95
C SER A 492 -12.47 -6.70 10.43
N THR A 493 -12.99 -7.60 11.25
CA THR A 493 -13.14 -9.04 10.91
C THR A 493 -14.13 -9.25 9.77
N ILE A 494 -15.26 -8.53 9.77
CA ILE A 494 -16.29 -8.63 8.73
C ILE A 494 -15.78 -8.08 7.39
N PHE A 495 -15.06 -6.96 7.39
CA PHE A 495 -14.58 -6.32 6.16
C PHE A 495 -13.30 -6.92 5.60
N LEU A 496 -12.48 -7.59 6.42
CA LEU A 496 -11.23 -8.22 6.01
C LEU A 496 -11.35 -9.10 4.74
N PRO A 497 -12.30 -10.05 4.62
CA PRO A 497 -12.39 -10.91 3.44
C PRO A 497 -12.70 -10.12 2.17
N PHE A 498 -13.56 -9.09 2.26
CA PHE A 498 -13.93 -8.26 1.13
C PHE A 498 -12.76 -7.40 0.65
N VAL A 499 -12.07 -6.74 1.58
CA VAL A 499 -10.92 -5.88 1.29
C VAL A 499 -9.78 -6.69 0.68
N ILE A 500 -9.43 -7.83 1.28
CA ILE A 500 -8.31 -8.64 0.82
C ILE A 500 -8.61 -9.34 -0.51
N THR A 501 -9.84 -9.78 -0.76
CA THR A 501 -10.18 -10.38 -2.06
C THR A 501 -9.96 -9.38 -3.19
N VAL A 502 -10.47 -8.14 -3.04
CA VAL A 502 -10.23 -7.09 -4.05
C VAL A 502 -8.74 -6.78 -4.18
N TYR A 503 -8.03 -6.65 -3.06
CA TYR A 503 -6.61 -6.34 -3.07
C TYR A 503 -5.75 -7.42 -3.74
N ALA A 504 -5.98 -8.69 -3.42
CA ALA A 504 -5.21 -9.80 -3.94
C ALA A 504 -5.48 -10.06 -5.44
N ILE A 505 -6.68 -9.79 -5.94
CA ILE A 505 -7.00 -10.01 -7.36
C ILE A 505 -6.62 -8.78 -8.20
N THR A 506 -7.03 -7.59 -7.75
CA THR A 506 -6.96 -6.37 -8.57
C THR A 506 -5.70 -5.54 -8.32
N GLY A 507 -5.00 -5.76 -7.19
CA GLY A 507 -3.89 -4.92 -6.71
C GLY A 507 -4.34 -3.64 -5.97
N PHE A 508 -5.63 -3.28 -6.03
CA PHE A 508 -6.19 -2.12 -5.35
C PHE A 508 -6.63 -2.46 -3.93
N SER A 509 -6.21 -1.67 -2.93
CA SER A 509 -6.58 -1.87 -1.52
C SER A 509 -7.68 -0.89 -1.11
N PRO A 510 -8.96 -1.33 -0.97
CA PRO A 510 -10.02 -0.46 -0.46
C PRO A 510 -9.73 0.00 0.97
N ASN A 511 -9.91 1.29 1.23
CA ASN A 511 -9.71 1.89 2.55
C ASN A 511 -11.06 2.04 3.28
N ILE A 512 -11.19 1.44 4.47
CA ILE A 512 -12.41 1.49 5.28
C ILE A 512 -12.34 2.50 6.45
N GLN A 513 -11.27 3.28 6.56
CA GLN A 513 -11.03 4.19 7.69
C GLN A 513 -12.18 5.19 7.88
N ASN A 514 -12.68 5.78 6.79
CA ASN A 514 -13.81 6.72 6.85
C ASN A 514 -15.10 6.05 7.38
N LEU A 515 -15.37 4.80 6.99
CA LEU A 515 -16.51 4.05 7.53
C LEU A 515 -16.34 3.81 9.04
N VAL A 516 -15.16 3.39 9.46
CA VAL A 516 -14.88 3.14 10.88
C VAL A 516 -15.04 4.43 11.68
N GLN A 517 -14.50 5.56 11.20
CA GLN A 517 -14.67 6.87 11.84
C GLN A 517 -16.12 7.32 11.90
N MET A 518 -16.89 7.07 10.83
CA MET A 518 -18.30 7.41 10.78
C MET A 518 -19.13 6.59 11.78
N LEU A 519 -18.92 5.28 11.82
CA LEU A 519 -19.62 4.40 12.76
C LEU A 519 -19.21 4.71 14.20
N GLY A 520 -17.92 4.95 14.45
CA GLY A 520 -17.40 5.36 15.75
C GLY A 520 -18.06 6.64 16.25
N ALA A 521 -18.14 7.66 15.39
CA ALA A 521 -18.81 8.92 15.70
C ALA A 521 -20.31 8.79 15.94
N ALA A 522 -21.01 7.92 15.21
CA ALA A 522 -22.43 7.69 15.40
C ALA A 522 -22.73 6.97 16.73
N MET A 523 -21.83 6.07 17.15
CA MET A 523 -21.99 5.29 18.38
C MET A 523 -21.48 6.02 19.64
N ILE A 524 -20.44 6.84 19.49
CA ILE A 524 -19.80 7.60 20.57
C ILE A 524 -19.68 9.07 20.12
N PRO A 525 -20.79 9.82 20.12
CA PRO A 525 -20.82 11.16 19.58
C PRO A 525 -20.05 12.16 20.46
N GLY A 526 -19.46 13.17 19.82
CA GLY A 526 -18.90 14.34 20.49
C GLY A 526 -17.45 14.18 20.99
N SER A 527 -16.84 13.00 20.85
CA SER A 527 -15.45 12.74 21.27
C SER A 527 -14.51 12.48 20.08
N PRO A 528 -13.66 13.44 19.69
CA PRO A 528 -12.59 13.21 18.72
C PRO A 528 -11.63 12.10 19.15
N GLN A 529 -11.26 12.07 20.44
CA GLN A 529 -10.29 11.12 20.99
C GLN A 529 -10.83 9.69 20.95
N ALA A 530 -12.06 9.45 21.42
CA ALA A 530 -12.66 8.11 21.36
C ALA A 530 -12.75 7.62 19.91
N ASN A 531 -13.05 8.51 18.97
CA ASN A 531 -13.09 8.19 17.54
C ASN A 531 -11.70 7.83 16.97
N MET A 532 -10.63 8.49 17.40
CA MET A 532 -9.26 8.12 17.03
C MET A 532 -8.91 6.70 17.50
N TYR A 533 -9.22 6.34 18.74
CA TYR A 533 -8.99 4.98 19.26
C TYR A 533 -9.92 3.94 18.64
N PHE A 534 -11.18 4.28 18.34
CA PHE A 534 -12.07 3.42 17.56
C PHE A 534 -11.50 3.14 16.17
N THR A 535 -10.91 4.16 15.53
CA THR A 535 -10.21 4.03 14.25
C THR A 535 -8.97 3.16 14.37
N LEU A 536 -8.19 3.30 15.45
CA LEU A 536 -7.04 2.45 15.70
C LEU A 536 -7.46 0.98 15.68
N TYR A 537 -8.44 0.60 16.48
CA TYR A 537 -8.78 -0.82 16.58
C TYR A 537 -9.69 -1.32 15.45
N GLY A 538 -10.48 -0.47 14.80
CA GLY A 538 -11.37 -0.86 13.70
C GLY A 538 -10.73 -0.85 12.31
N TYR A 539 -9.76 0.04 12.06
CA TYR A 539 -9.07 0.13 10.77
C TYR A 539 -7.66 -0.44 10.81
N ASN A 540 -6.82 -0.07 11.79
CA ASN A 540 -5.43 -0.56 11.85
C ASN A 540 -5.38 -2.09 11.95
N THR A 541 -6.29 -2.69 12.72
CA THR A 541 -6.38 -4.15 12.83
C THR A 541 -6.58 -4.83 11.47
N LEU A 542 -7.45 -4.29 10.61
CA LEU A 542 -7.64 -4.80 9.26
C LEU A 542 -6.36 -4.63 8.43
N ASP A 543 -5.72 -3.46 8.54
CA ASP A 543 -4.53 -3.15 7.77
C ASP A 543 -3.32 -4.02 8.14
N GLN A 544 -3.13 -4.29 9.42
CA GLN A 544 -2.13 -5.23 9.92
C GLN A 544 -2.42 -6.67 9.50
N ALA A 545 -3.69 -7.09 9.53
CA ALA A 545 -4.10 -8.40 9.02
C ALA A 545 -3.78 -8.55 7.52
N ARG A 546 -4.03 -7.49 6.73
CA ARG A 546 -3.68 -7.40 5.30
C ARG A 546 -2.17 -7.53 5.08
N GLY A 547 -1.36 -6.84 5.88
CA GLY A 547 0.11 -6.95 5.83
C GLY A 547 0.61 -8.38 6.06
N LEU A 548 0.11 -9.06 7.11
CA LEU A 548 0.45 -10.45 7.40
C LEU A 548 0.08 -11.39 6.24
N ILE A 549 -1.14 -11.28 5.73
CA ILE A 549 -1.63 -12.16 4.66
C ILE A 549 -0.80 -11.97 3.38
N ARG A 550 -0.47 -10.72 3.04
CA ARG A 550 0.40 -10.40 1.90
C ARG A 550 1.78 -11.05 2.07
N ASP A 551 2.39 -10.95 3.24
CA ASP A 551 3.73 -11.46 3.47
C ASP A 551 3.76 -13.00 3.59
N LEU A 552 2.69 -13.62 4.11
CA LEU A 552 2.47 -15.07 4.03
C LEU A 552 2.42 -15.55 2.57
N LYS A 553 1.73 -14.81 1.68
CA LYS A 553 1.72 -15.13 0.25
C LYS A 553 3.11 -15.00 -0.37
N MET A 554 3.84 -13.94 -0.04
CA MET A 554 5.23 -13.78 -0.49
C MET A 554 6.11 -14.95 -0.02
N GLY A 555 5.93 -15.41 1.22
CA GLY A 555 6.59 -16.60 1.74
C GLY A 555 6.25 -17.87 0.95
N GLN A 556 4.97 -18.07 0.60
CA GLN A 556 4.54 -19.20 -0.25
C GLN A 556 5.14 -19.16 -1.66
N TYR A 557 5.28 -17.98 -2.26
CA TYR A 557 5.92 -17.80 -3.58
C TYR A 557 7.42 -18.07 -3.55
N THR A 558 8.10 -17.61 -2.51
CA THR A 558 9.57 -17.71 -2.37
C THR A 558 10.05 -18.95 -1.61
N LYS A 559 9.12 -19.76 -1.10
CA LYS A 559 9.40 -20.98 -0.33
C LYS A 559 10.05 -20.74 1.03
N LEU A 560 9.69 -19.62 1.67
CA LEU A 560 10.07 -19.34 3.05
C LEU A 560 9.14 -20.11 4.02
N PRO A 561 9.67 -20.87 5.00
CA PRO A 561 8.85 -21.62 5.94
C PRO A 561 7.86 -20.72 6.70
N PRO A 562 6.57 -21.10 6.85
CA PRO A 562 5.55 -20.22 7.43
C PRO A 562 5.85 -19.75 8.86
N ARG A 563 6.48 -20.62 9.68
CA ARG A 563 6.91 -20.29 11.05
C ARG A 563 7.98 -19.20 11.09
N VAL A 564 8.86 -19.16 10.09
CA VAL A 564 9.88 -18.10 9.97
C VAL A 564 9.18 -16.78 9.65
N THR A 565 8.30 -16.77 8.64
CA THR A 565 7.50 -15.60 8.27
C THR A 565 6.77 -15.00 9.46
N PHE A 566 6.02 -15.83 10.21
CA PHE A 566 5.31 -15.39 11.41
C PHE A 566 6.25 -14.75 12.45
N THR A 567 7.40 -15.38 12.70
CA THR A 567 8.34 -14.91 13.73
C THR A 567 8.96 -13.56 13.36
N VAL A 568 9.51 -13.45 12.14
CA VAL A 568 10.21 -12.22 11.72
C VAL A 568 9.25 -11.04 11.55
N GLN A 569 8.03 -11.29 11.08
CA GLN A 569 7.01 -10.25 10.95
C GLN A 569 6.52 -9.76 12.33
N SER A 570 6.25 -10.67 13.26
CA SER A 570 5.84 -10.31 14.62
C SER A 570 6.90 -9.49 15.35
N LEU A 571 8.18 -9.89 15.21
CA LEU A 571 9.29 -9.14 15.81
C LEU A 571 9.53 -7.80 15.11
N GLY A 572 9.38 -7.75 13.78
CA GLY A 572 9.45 -6.50 13.01
C GLY A 572 8.42 -5.48 13.48
N ALA A 573 7.17 -5.91 13.69
CA ALA A 573 6.10 -5.05 14.19
C ALA A 573 6.39 -4.50 15.61
N VAL A 574 6.94 -5.33 16.49
CA VAL A 574 7.31 -4.91 17.85
C VAL A 574 8.48 -3.93 17.83
N ILE A 575 9.57 -4.25 17.12
CA ILE A 575 10.77 -3.40 17.06
C ILE A 575 10.45 -2.08 16.37
N GLY A 576 9.81 -2.12 15.22
CA GLY A 576 9.43 -0.93 14.47
C GLY A 576 8.49 -0.05 15.28
N GLY A 577 7.52 -0.67 15.96
CA GLY A 577 6.62 0.03 16.84
C GLY A 577 7.29 0.77 18.00
N LEU A 578 8.21 0.12 18.71
CA LEU A 578 8.98 0.74 19.79
C LEU A 578 9.82 1.93 19.30
N LEU A 579 10.52 1.77 18.18
CA LEU A 579 11.36 2.84 17.63
C LEU A 579 10.54 4.00 17.07
N ASN A 580 9.42 3.73 16.40
CA ASN A 580 8.48 4.75 15.97
C ASN A 580 8.05 5.66 17.14
N TYR A 581 7.76 5.07 18.31
CA TYR A 581 7.41 5.84 19.52
C TYR A 581 8.56 6.73 20.02
N VAL A 582 9.78 6.17 20.12
CA VAL A 582 10.97 6.91 20.59
C VAL A 582 11.30 8.08 19.67
N ILE A 583 11.28 7.84 18.35
CA ILE A 583 11.58 8.86 17.34
C ILE A 583 10.49 9.93 17.30
N MET A 584 9.21 9.54 17.40
CA MET A 584 8.12 10.51 17.50
C MET A 584 8.30 11.43 18.72
N LYS A 585 8.61 10.89 19.91
CA LYS A 585 8.82 11.73 21.11
C LYS A 585 9.96 12.71 20.91
N THR A 586 11.06 12.26 20.30
CA THR A 586 12.24 13.08 20.00
C THR A 586 11.92 14.21 19.00
N ILE A 587 11.17 13.92 17.94
CA ILE A 587 10.80 14.91 16.92
C ILE A 587 9.84 15.94 17.51
N ILE A 588 8.80 15.51 18.24
CA ILE A 588 7.84 16.43 18.85
C ILE A 588 8.52 17.34 19.87
N SER A 589 9.40 16.81 20.72
CA SER A 589 10.08 17.63 21.74
C SER A 589 11.03 18.66 21.13
N SER A 590 11.67 18.34 20.01
CA SER A 590 12.66 19.22 19.36
C SER A 590 12.08 20.18 18.33
N ARG A 591 10.93 19.85 17.70
CA ARG A 591 10.35 20.59 16.57
C ARG A 591 8.90 21.03 16.80
N ARG A 592 8.42 21.05 18.06
CA ARG A 592 7.02 21.33 18.42
C ARG A 592 6.42 22.53 17.69
N GLU A 593 7.11 23.68 17.72
CA GLU A 593 6.61 24.92 17.12
C GLU A 593 6.42 24.79 15.61
N ILE A 594 7.34 24.12 14.92
CA ILE A 594 7.28 23.90 13.47
C ILE A 594 6.13 22.95 13.11
N LEU A 595 5.93 21.89 13.90
CA LEU A 595 4.87 20.90 13.64
C LEU A 595 3.46 21.49 13.81
N LEU A 596 3.32 22.53 14.64
CA LEU A 596 2.06 23.27 14.80
C LEU A 596 1.80 24.27 13.66
N GLN A 597 2.83 24.67 12.91
CA GLN A 597 2.67 25.57 11.78
C GLN A 597 1.97 24.87 10.60
N VAL A 598 1.26 25.67 9.80
CA VAL A 598 0.45 25.16 8.67
C VAL A 598 1.34 24.62 7.55
N GLN A 599 2.35 25.40 7.18
CA GLN A 599 3.26 25.07 6.08
C GLN A 599 4.42 24.19 6.56
N GLY A 600 4.70 24.21 7.86
CA GLY A 600 5.95 23.69 8.40
C GLY A 600 7.15 24.40 7.76
N THR A 601 8.20 23.63 7.51
CA THR A 601 9.40 24.03 6.76
C THR A 601 9.58 23.08 5.58
N ASN A 602 10.53 23.35 4.69
CA ASN A 602 10.88 22.43 3.60
C ASN A 602 11.36 21.04 4.09
N VAL A 603 11.66 20.89 5.39
CA VAL A 603 12.18 19.64 6.00
C VAL A 603 11.16 18.98 6.93
N TRP A 604 10.47 19.75 7.76
CA TRP A 604 9.57 19.25 8.80
C TRP A 604 8.17 19.83 8.65
N SER A 605 7.15 18.99 8.70
CA SER A 605 5.74 19.37 8.65
C SER A 605 4.89 18.50 9.57
N GLY A 606 3.93 19.12 10.27
CA GLY A 606 2.89 18.42 11.02
C GLY A 606 1.66 18.04 10.19
N GLN A 607 1.70 18.20 8.86
CA GLN A 607 0.55 18.06 7.96
C GLN A 607 -0.21 16.74 8.16
N GLN A 608 0.48 15.61 8.34
CA GLN A 608 -0.16 14.31 8.55
C GLN A 608 -0.96 14.28 9.85
N VAL A 609 -0.35 14.73 10.95
CA VAL A 609 -1.02 14.80 12.27
C VAL A 609 -2.17 15.81 12.22
N GLN A 610 -2.00 16.94 11.51
CA GLN A 610 -3.04 17.95 11.29
C GLN A 610 -4.24 17.38 10.52
N SER A 611 -3.99 16.64 9.44
CA SER A 611 -5.03 16.00 8.64
C SER A 611 -5.76 14.93 9.44
N PHE A 612 -5.03 14.10 10.18
CA PHE A 612 -5.59 13.09 11.07
C PHE A 612 -6.47 13.73 12.16
N ASN A 613 -6.01 14.80 12.79
CA ASN A 613 -6.78 15.55 13.78
C ASN A 613 -8.03 16.21 13.18
N SER A 614 -7.90 16.82 12.01
CA SER A 614 -9.03 17.47 11.30
C SER A 614 -10.12 16.45 10.95
N ASN A 615 -9.72 15.23 10.53
CA ASN A 615 -10.65 14.14 10.31
C ASN A 615 -11.30 13.66 11.62
N ALA A 616 -10.53 13.54 12.70
CA ALA A 616 -11.08 13.15 14.00
C ALA A 616 -12.09 14.15 14.55
N ILE A 617 -11.91 15.45 14.33
CA ILE A 617 -12.87 16.48 14.73
C ILE A 617 -14.09 16.48 13.82
N SER A 618 -13.89 16.42 12.51
CA SER A 618 -15.01 16.40 11.56
C SER A 618 -15.90 15.19 11.74
N TRP A 619 -15.32 14.00 11.95
CA TRP A 619 -16.08 12.78 12.17
C TRP A 619 -16.50 12.66 13.64
N GLY A 620 -15.55 12.69 14.59
CA GLY A 620 -15.80 12.35 15.99
C GLY A 620 -16.57 13.42 16.77
N ALA A 621 -16.19 14.70 16.66
CA ALA A 621 -16.91 15.77 17.34
C ALA A 621 -18.19 16.15 16.57
N LEU A 622 -18.06 16.47 15.28
CA LEU A 622 -19.14 17.09 14.50
C LEU A 622 -20.00 16.11 13.69
N GLY A 623 -19.70 14.81 13.72
CA GLY A 623 -20.29 13.86 12.78
C GLY A 623 -21.82 13.74 12.87
N ASN A 624 -22.37 13.80 14.08
CA ASN A 624 -23.81 13.76 14.35
C ASN A 624 -24.56 15.05 13.94
N ILE A 625 -23.86 16.11 13.52
CA ILE A 625 -24.46 17.36 13.04
C ILE A 625 -24.17 17.53 11.54
N LEU A 626 -22.91 17.35 11.15
CA LEU A 626 -22.44 17.62 9.80
C LEU A 626 -22.90 16.56 8.79
N TYR A 627 -22.93 15.29 9.23
CA TYR A 627 -23.20 14.13 8.39
C TYR A 627 -24.53 13.42 8.72
N ALA A 628 -25.26 13.87 9.74
CA ALA A 628 -26.58 13.34 10.07
C ALA A 628 -27.61 13.60 8.96
N PRO A 629 -28.74 12.85 8.93
CA PRO A 629 -29.84 13.16 8.02
C PRO A 629 -30.30 14.61 8.16
N GLY A 630 -30.21 15.40 7.08
CA GLY A 630 -30.49 16.84 7.08
C GLY A 630 -29.28 17.74 7.34
N GLY A 631 -28.12 17.19 7.72
CA GLY A 631 -26.85 17.90 7.83
C GLY A 631 -26.26 18.28 6.47
N ARG A 632 -25.36 19.28 6.45
CA ARG A 632 -24.77 19.86 5.23
C ARG A 632 -24.14 18.81 4.30
N TYR A 633 -23.52 17.78 4.87
CA TYR A 633 -22.82 16.73 4.13
C TYR A 633 -23.45 15.34 4.32
N ALA A 634 -24.76 15.28 4.59
CA ALA A 634 -25.50 14.01 4.76
C ALA A 634 -25.27 13.00 3.62
N ILE A 635 -25.05 13.48 2.39
CA ILE A 635 -24.77 12.63 1.22
C ILE A 635 -23.51 11.76 1.40
N VAL A 636 -22.54 12.19 2.21
CA VAL A 636 -21.26 11.49 2.40
C VAL A 636 -21.47 10.09 2.99
N PRO A 637 -22.15 9.90 4.14
CA PRO A 637 -22.56 8.57 4.61
C PRO A 637 -23.45 7.79 3.64
N PHE A 638 -24.50 8.42 3.10
CA PHE A 638 -25.48 7.74 2.23
C PHE A 638 -24.87 7.24 0.92
N SER A 639 -23.73 7.79 0.52
CA SER A 639 -23.00 7.34 -0.66
C SER A 639 -22.53 5.88 -0.56
N ILE A 640 -22.45 5.26 0.63
CA ILE A 640 -22.22 3.81 0.76
C ILE A 640 -23.33 3.02 0.09
N LEU A 641 -24.60 3.45 0.25
CA LEU A 641 -25.75 2.80 -0.38
C LEU A 641 -25.72 2.96 -1.90
N ILE A 642 -25.30 4.13 -2.38
CA ILE A 642 -25.04 4.36 -3.81
C ILE A 642 -23.94 3.40 -4.29
N GLY A 643 -22.85 3.28 -3.53
CA GLY A 643 -21.77 2.34 -3.77
C GLY A 643 -22.22 0.89 -3.91
N LEU A 644 -23.13 0.42 -3.04
CA LEU A 644 -23.72 -0.92 -3.15
C LEU A 644 -24.48 -1.12 -4.46
N ALA A 645 -25.06 -0.06 -5.03
CA ALA A 645 -25.78 -0.15 -6.29
C ALA A 645 -24.84 -0.13 -7.52
N VAL A 646 -23.67 0.53 -7.45
CA VAL A 646 -22.78 0.73 -8.63
C VAL A 646 -22.39 -0.57 -9.35
N PRO A 647 -22.06 -1.70 -8.70
CA PRO A 647 -21.69 -2.92 -9.41
C PRO A 647 -22.86 -3.61 -10.13
N LEU A 648 -24.12 -3.37 -9.70
CA LEU A 648 -25.29 -4.06 -10.22
C LEU A 648 -25.57 -3.76 -11.71
N PRO A 649 -25.53 -2.49 -12.19
CA PRO A 649 -25.63 -2.19 -13.62
C PRO A 649 -24.62 -2.96 -14.48
N PHE A 650 -23.33 -2.98 -14.07
CA PHE A 650 -22.30 -3.70 -14.82
C PHE A 650 -22.56 -5.20 -14.86
N TRP A 651 -23.05 -5.78 -13.76
CA TRP A 651 -23.43 -7.18 -13.71
C TRP A 651 -24.65 -7.50 -14.58
N LEU A 652 -25.69 -6.67 -14.56
CA LEU A 652 -26.87 -6.83 -15.42
C LEU A 652 -26.50 -6.73 -16.90
N VAL A 653 -25.62 -5.78 -17.25
CA VAL A 653 -25.08 -5.63 -18.61
C VAL A 653 -24.28 -6.87 -19.01
N HIS A 654 -23.42 -7.40 -18.14
CA HIS A 654 -22.68 -8.63 -18.43
C HIS A 654 -23.60 -9.84 -18.62
N LYS A 655 -24.65 -9.96 -17.80
CA LYS A 655 -25.64 -11.05 -17.92
C LYS A 655 -26.42 -10.98 -19.24
N LYS A 656 -26.74 -9.78 -19.73
CA LYS A 656 -27.47 -9.59 -21.00
C LYS A 656 -26.56 -9.58 -22.23
N PHE A 657 -25.35 -9.05 -22.09
CA PHE A 657 -24.37 -8.85 -23.15
C PHE A 657 -22.95 -9.25 -22.70
N PRO A 658 -22.68 -10.56 -22.54
CA PRO A 658 -21.39 -11.04 -22.01
C PRO A 658 -20.20 -10.63 -22.87
N LYS A 659 -20.41 -10.35 -24.16
CA LYS A 659 -19.37 -9.91 -25.10
C LYS A 659 -18.85 -8.48 -24.86
N LEU A 660 -19.59 -7.64 -24.11
CA LEU A 660 -19.18 -6.25 -23.84
C LEU A 660 -18.05 -6.11 -22.82
N GLY A 661 -17.74 -7.17 -22.05
CA GLY A 661 -16.63 -7.16 -21.10
C GLY A 661 -16.87 -6.33 -19.84
N ALA A 662 -18.14 -6.15 -19.44
CA ALA A 662 -18.51 -5.38 -18.23
C ALA A 662 -18.01 -6.01 -16.91
N ASP A 663 -17.65 -7.29 -16.92
CA ASP A 663 -16.95 -8.02 -15.85
C ASP A 663 -15.55 -7.47 -15.55
N LYS A 664 -14.95 -6.74 -16.50
CA LYS A 664 -13.61 -6.16 -16.33
C LYS A 664 -13.59 -4.83 -15.61
N VAL A 665 -14.75 -4.22 -15.37
CA VAL A 665 -14.83 -2.95 -14.67
C VAL A 665 -14.72 -3.19 -13.18
N VAL A 666 -13.62 -2.74 -12.59
CA VAL A 666 -13.41 -2.79 -11.15
C VAL A 666 -14.13 -1.60 -10.54
N THR A 667 -15.37 -1.82 -10.11
CA THR A 667 -16.22 -0.74 -9.60
C THR A 667 -15.75 -0.10 -8.29
N PRO A 668 -15.10 -0.81 -7.34
CA PRO A 668 -14.60 -0.15 -6.13
C PRO A 668 -13.57 0.94 -6.42
N ILE A 669 -12.63 0.67 -7.34
CA ILE A 669 -11.62 1.65 -7.71
C ILE A 669 -12.23 2.80 -8.52
N LEU A 670 -13.21 2.53 -9.39
CA LEU A 670 -13.95 3.56 -10.13
C LEU A 670 -14.65 4.55 -9.19
N CYS A 671 -15.25 4.06 -8.10
CA CYS A 671 -15.87 4.91 -7.08
C CYS A 671 -14.83 5.68 -6.27
N TRP A 672 -13.76 5.01 -5.86
CA TRP A 672 -12.70 5.62 -5.06
C TRP A 672 -12.03 6.77 -5.81
N THR A 673 -11.81 6.61 -7.13
CA THR A 673 -11.11 7.63 -7.91
C THR A 673 -11.90 8.92 -8.09
N LEU A 674 -13.20 8.96 -7.74
CA LEU A 674 -14.03 10.17 -7.77
C LEU A 674 -13.45 11.36 -7.00
N GLY A 675 -12.58 11.13 -6.02
CA GLY A 675 -11.81 12.21 -5.40
C GLY A 675 -10.33 11.90 -5.20
N TYR A 676 -9.75 11.10 -6.09
CA TYR A 676 -8.33 10.80 -6.10
C TYR A 676 -7.47 12.06 -6.19
N LEU A 677 -7.92 13.07 -6.94
CA LEU A 677 -7.19 14.31 -7.24
C LEU A 677 -7.35 15.42 -6.18
N SER A 678 -7.91 15.10 -5.02
CA SER A 678 -8.23 16.10 -3.98
C SER A 678 -7.01 16.68 -3.26
N VAL A 679 -5.83 16.07 -3.43
CA VAL A 679 -4.59 16.45 -2.76
C VAL A 679 -3.36 16.06 -3.58
N GLY A 680 -2.25 16.74 -3.35
CA GLY A 680 -0.93 16.35 -3.82
C GLY A 680 -0.59 16.87 -5.21
N ILE A 681 0.47 16.29 -5.79
CA ILE A 681 0.94 16.55 -7.14
C ILE A 681 0.24 15.55 -8.07
N ASN A 682 -0.41 16.05 -9.12
CA ASN A 682 -1.28 15.27 -9.99
C ASN A 682 -0.72 15.11 -11.43
N SER A 683 0.43 15.70 -11.73
CA SER A 683 1.04 15.71 -13.06
C SER A 683 1.41 14.32 -13.62
N SER A 684 1.56 13.29 -12.78
CA SER A 684 2.02 11.96 -13.22
C SER A 684 0.96 11.06 -13.83
N ILE A 685 -0.32 11.41 -13.70
CA ILE A 685 -1.44 10.52 -14.03
C ILE A 685 -1.43 10.13 -15.50
N PHE A 686 -1.23 11.09 -16.39
CA PHE A 686 -1.29 10.85 -17.83
C PHE A 686 -0.10 10.01 -18.31
N THR A 687 1.13 10.30 -17.85
CA THR A 687 2.29 9.43 -18.15
C THR A 687 2.06 8.00 -17.66
N THR A 688 1.54 7.85 -16.43
CA THR A 688 1.27 6.53 -15.84
C THR A 688 0.24 5.77 -16.68
N PHE A 689 -0.79 6.44 -17.20
CA PHE A 689 -1.77 5.85 -18.13
C PHE A 689 -1.12 5.34 -19.42
N CYS A 690 -0.28 6.15 -20.04
CA CYS A 690 0.43 5.77 -21.26
C CYS A 690 1.33 4.54 -21.01
N LEU A 691 2.06 4.51 -19.90
CA LEU A 691 2.89 3.36 -19.52
C LEU A 691 2.07 2.12 -19.19
N ALA A 692 0.94 2.29 -18.51
CA ALA A 692 -0.02 1.22 -18.23
C ALA A 692 -0.51 0.55 -19.52
N VAL A 693 -0.97 1.34 -20.50
CA VAL A 693 -1.39 0.82 -21.81
C VAL A 693 -0.21 0.17 -22.55
N PHE A 694 0.97 0.80 -22.54
CA PHE A 694 2.13 0.24 -23.22
C PHE A 694 2.58 -1.11 -22.62
N SER A 695 2.68 -1.22 -21.30
CA SER A 695 3.10 -2.44 -20.62
C SER A 695 2.00 -3.51 -20.61
N GLN A 696 0.82 -3.17 -20.08
CA GLN A 696 -0.23 -4.15 -19.80
C GLN A 696 -1.09 -4.51 -21.01
N TYR A 697 -1.20 -3.63 -22.01
CA TYR A 697 -1.91 -3.93 -23.25
C TYR A 697 -0.94 -4.34 -24.37
N TYR A 698 0.02 -3.48 -24.73
CA TYR A 698 0.88 -3.76 -25.89
C TYR A 698 1.93 -4.85 -25.61
N LEU A 699 2.80 -4.67 -24.61
CA LEU A 699 3.87 -5.63 -24.32
C LEU A 699 3.32 -7.00 -23.90
N ARG A 700 2.29 -7.02 -23.05
CA ARG A 700 1.65 -8.28 -22.60
C ARG A 700 1.03 -9.07 -23.76
N ARG A 701 0.44 -8.42 -24.76
CA ARG A 701 -0.26 -9.09 -25.87
C ARG A 701 0.64 -9.40 -27.06
N TYR A 702 1.50 -8.46 -27.46
CA TYR A 702 2.28 -8.58 -28.70
C TYR A 702 3.73 -9.02 -28.45
N ARG A 703 4.26 -8.88 -27.23
CA ARG A 703 5.62 -9.30 -26.83
C ARG A 703 5.61 -10.09 -25.51
N PRO A 704 4.80 -11.16 -25.39
CA PRO A 704 4.59 -11.88 -24.13
C PRO A 704 5.87 -12.43 -23.51
N GLY A 705 6.82 -12.92 -24.32
CA GLY A 705 8.10 -13.42 -23.79
C GLY A 705 9.01 -12.34 -23.20
N TRP A 706 8.99 -11.12 -23.74
CA TRP A 706 9.70 -10.00 -23.12
C TRP A 706 9.00 -9.57 -21.83
N PHE A 707 7.66 -9.48 -21.86
CA PHE A 707 6.85 -9.13 -20.71
C PHE A 707 7.11 -10.07 -19.53
N ARG A 708 7.03 -11.38 -19.76
CA ARG A 708 7.27 -12.42 -18.75
C ARG A 708 8.67 -12.34 -18.13
N LYS A 709 9.71 -12.11 -18.96
CA LYS A 709 11.11 -12.17 -18.53
C LYS A 709 11.62 -10.88 -17.86
N TYR A 710 11.17 -9.72 -18.34
CA TYR A 710 11.78 -8.43 -18.02
C TYR A 710 10.83 -7.39 -17.43
N ASN A 711 9.51 -7.43 -17.66
CA ASN A 711 8.63 -6.31 -17.27
C ASN A 711 8.57 -6.08 -15.75
N PHE A 712 8.39 -7.14 -14.96
CA PHE A 712 8.36 -7.02 -13.50
C PHE A 712 9.74 -6.71 -12.92
N LEU A 713 10.80 -7.20 -13.57
CA LEU A 713 12.19 -6.89 -13.19
C LEU A 713 12.55 -5.43 -13.52
N LEU A 714 12.04 -4.89 -14.63
CA LEU A 714 12.12 -3.48 -14.98
C LEU A 714 11.45 -2.63 -13.90
N SER A 715 10.23 -2.99 -13.49
CA SER A 715 9.55 -2.33 -12.37
C SER A 715 10.39 -2.34 -11.10
N ALA A 716 10.94 -3.50 -10.74
CA ALA A 716 11.78 -3.64 -9.54
C ALA A 716 13.06 -2.78 -9.62
N ALA A 717 13.68 -2.69 -10.80
CA ALA A 717 14.89 -1.90 -11.02
C ALA A 717 14.61 -0.39 -10.97
N LEU A 718 13.53 0.06 -11.63
CA LEU A 718 13.12 1.46 -11.65
C LEU A 718 12.73 1.92 -10.24
N ASP A 719 11.82 1.21 -9.58
CA ASP A 719 11.39 1.53 -8.22
C ASP A 719 12.56 1.45 -7.21
N GLY A 720 13.40 0.41 -7.31
CA GLY A 720 14.55 0.25 -6.42
C GLY A 720 15.60 1.35 -6.59
N GLY A 721 15.95 1.69 -7.83
CA GLY A 721 16.97 2.71 -8.12
C GLY A 721 16.52 4.11 -7.75
N THR A 722 15.27 4.47 -8.06
CA THR A 722 14.66 5.74 -7.63
C THR A 722 14.69 5.88 -6.12
N GLN A 723 14.30 4.84 -5.37
CA GLN A 723 14.25 4.93 -3.91
C GLN A 723 15.64 5.04 -3.26
N VAL A 724 16.67 4.40 -3.83
CA VAL A 724 18.06 4.63 -3.41
C VAL A 724 18.50 6.06 -3.71
N MET A 725 18.14 6.62 -4.87
CA MET A 725 18.43 8.01 -5.21
C MET A 725 17.72 8.96 -4.23
N VAL A 726 16.41 8.83 -4.05
CA VAL A 726 15.61 9.67 -3.12
C VAL A 726 16.17 9.63 -1.71
N PHE A 727 16.62 8.46 -1.24
CA PHE A 727 17.32 8.34 0.04
C PHE A 727 18.61 9.18 0.08
N VAL A 728 19.48 9.05 -0.93
CA VAL A 728 20.74 9.81 -1.00
C VAL A 728 20.45 11.31 -1.13
N PHE A 729 19.56 11.71 -2.03
CA PHE A 729 19.09 13.09 -2.21
C PHE A 729 18.62 13.67 -0.88
N THR A 730 17.74 12.96 -0.18
CA THR A 730 17.16 13.41 1.09
C THR A 730 18.23 13.77 2.11
N PHE A 731 19.26 12.93 2.30
CA PHE A 731 20.30 13.18 3.31
C PHE A 731 21.44 14.09 2.82
N ALA A 732 21.77 14.06 1.53
CA ALA A 732 22.87 14.82 0.97
C ALA A 732 22.51 16.29 0.71
N VAL A 733 21.33 16.56 0.15
CA VAL A 733 20.93 17.91 -0.30
C VAL A 733 19.52 18.32 0.13
N GLY A 734 18.58 17.38 0.25
CA GLY A 734 17.16 17.60 0.58
C GLY A 734 16.85 17.80 2.07
N GLY A 735 17.82 18.30 2.85
CA GLY A 735 17.60 18.71 4.24
C GLY A 735 17.49 17.60 5.29
N GLY A 736 17.61 16.32 4.93
CA GLY A 736 17.54 15.19 5.86
C GLY A 736 18.66 15.16 6.90
N SER A 737 19.83 15.71 6.56
CA SER A 737 20.94 15.95 7.50
C SER A 737 20.88 17.32 8.19
N GLY A 738 19.80 18.08 7.99
CA GLY A 738 19.58 19.41 8.58
C GLY A 738 20.13 20.58 7.76
N LYS A 739 20.84 20.34 6.65
CA LYS A 739 21.24 21.36 5.68
C LYS A 739 20.55 21.14 4.34
N VAL A 740 19.90 22.18 3.83
CA VAL A 740 19.32 22.20 2.49
C VAL A 740 20.31 22.91 1.58
N TYR A 741 20.59 22.30 0.43
CA TYR A 741 21.34 22.94 -0.64
C TYR A 741 20.38 23.13 -1.80
N ASP A 742 19.94 24.36 -2.03
CA ASP A 742 18.99 24.66 -3.10
C ASP A 742 19.72 24.81 -4.44
N MET A 743 19.13 24.27 -5.50
CA MET A 743 19.62 24.45 -6.86
C MET A 743 19.33 25.90 -7.30
N PRO A 744 20.27 26.59 -7.98
CA PRO A 744 19.99 27.91 -8.55
C PRO A 744 18.79 27.85 -9.50
N ASN A 745 18.03 28.94 -9.53
CA ASN A 745 16.87 29.05 -10.41
C ASN A 745 17.34 29.19 -11.87
N TRP A 746 16.74 28.42 -12.77
CA TRP A 746 17.01 28.46 -14.21
C TRP A 746 15.78 27.94 -14.98
N ALA A 747 15.88 27.78 -16.30
CA ALA A 747 14.72 27.48 -17.16
C ALA A 747 13.96 26.18 -16.80
N LEU A 748 14.59 25.19 -16.17
CA LEU A 748 13.89 23.98 -15.70
C LEU A 748 13.75 23.90 -14.17
N ASN A 749 14.12 24.98 -13.48
CA ASN A 749 13.90 25.20 -12.04
C ASN A 749 13.39 26.64 -11.83
N PRO A 750 12.15 26.94 -12.27
CA PRO A 750 11.60 28.29 -12.21
C PRO A 750 11.28 28.71 -10.77
N LYS A 751 11.21 30.03 -10.54
CA LYS A 751 10.66 30.57 -9.29
C LYS A 751 9.14 30.42 -9.32
N GLY A 752 8.58 29.67 -8.38
CA GLY A 752 7.15 29.41 -8.29
C GLY A 752 6.81 27.98 -8.70
N ASN A 753 5.81 27.82 -9.57
CA ASN A 753 5.31 26.50 -9.93
C ASN A 753 6.22 25.84 -10.99
N PRO A 754 6.61 24.56 -10.81
CA PRO A 754 7.52 23.90 -11.73
C PRO A 754 7.00 23.81 -13.18
N ASP A 755 5.67 23.81 -13.36
CA ASP A 755 4.97 23.74 -14.66
C ASP A 755 4.72 25.11 -15.30
N TYR A 756 5.24 26.20 -14.72
CA TYR A 756 5.00 27.60 -15.14
C TYR A 756 3.54 28.06 -15.06
N CYS A 757 2.63 27.28 -14.48
CA CYS A 757 1.24 27.70 -14.34
C CYS A 757 1.09 28.81 -13.29
N MET A 758 0.03 29.63 -13.44
CA MET A 758 -0.33 30.66 -12.46
C MET A 758 -0.51 30.02 -11.08
N ARG A 759 0.12 30.57 -10.05
CA ARG A 759 -0.12 30.15 -8.66
C ARG A 759 -1.48 30.67 -8.19
N LEU A 760 -2.33 29.77 -7.70
CA LEU A 760 -3.71 30.10 -7.28
C LEU A 760 -3.83 30.57 -5.82
N THR A 761 -2.74 30.48 -5.04
CA THR A 761 -2.69 30.75 -3.60
C THR A 761 -1.59 31.71 -3.22
#